data_AF-A0A6J4VTA8-F1
#
_entry.id   AF-A0A6J4VTA8-F1
#
_cell.length_a   1.000
_cell.length_b   1.000
_cell.length_c   1.000
_cell.angle_alpha   90.00
_cell.angle_beta   90.00
_cell.angle_gamma   90.00
#
_symmetry.space_group_name_H-M   'P 1'
#
loop_
_entity.id
_entity.type
_entity.pdbx_description
1 polymer ?
#
loop_
_entity_poly.entity_id
_entity_poly.type
_entity_poly.pdbx_seq_one_letter_code
_entity_poly.pdbx_strand_id
1 'polypeptide(L)'
;MALLEITELQSARPDRDIVRAFGIDHPPVGAETDADRFLLDGWVLGQRRPAVAIEVRHGATLVARIAVEQPRPDVAADHLGALESCGFRGSVSLVGLGPDVKLDVRAILDGGESASLAMVRCRRLLLGDDAPDRRFQEAADDGEWPKLHLDRPDEGADLAVGGVVTGWAFSPVGIRAVSLWLDGAPLGAAAYGLAREDLEREQPGWPAAPRAGFRFPLEALPAGAAVGAAAALEVVAEDWLGRRAAVPRAVRLAASARLPAAGSLDQPEERGKRDVLRDAGWAGHLVVHGWAVDPAGVDTVEVLIDDRVAATAEYGLPREDVDALRPGYRRLGLTGRSGWLAVIPTGDVAPGQHAVTAVLKGGSGDLVLGQSRVTIRPESVRADRDRQRRLDALLRCPRCRGGFVRGDDRLVCRGCGLRIPTSEYGTLLFDETYAGLDWRKSVSTSHAYPPMAQEVIEECRDGLVLEVGAGLHESLGNVVQLDAIAYPTTDVSANGEAMPFADESFDGVIACNLLEHVTSPASVVAEMRRVCKIGGKIYADSTTVHPYHGFPHHYFNATENGLAWLMTEVGGAEGTAESADARTTIRLVLQSWLGSMEDDATRASVAETRIGDLVGLLQTPAENPALYESLGDLSPLGRRLIPPKVMFGGTRLR
;
A
#
# COMPACT_ATOMS: atom_id res chain seq x y z
N MET A 1 -21.16 30.32 11.27
CA MET A 1 -22.49 29.95 10.75
C MET A 1 -22.44 28.48 10.41
N ALA A 2 -23.41 27.68 10.88
CA ALA A 2 -23.52 26.28 10.48
C ALA A 2 -23.90 26.19 8.99
N LEU A 3 -23.24 25.28 8.26
CA LEU A 3 -23.44 25.02 6.83
C LEU A 3 -24.25 23.73 6.59
N LEU A 4 -24.38 22.89 7.62
CA LEU A 4 -25.04 21.59 7.56
C LEU A 4 -25.67 21.22 8.90
N GLU A 5 -26.92 20.77 8.84
CA GLU A 5 -27.70 20.23 9.96
C GLU A 5 -28.16 18.80 9.67
N ILE A 6 -28.03 17.90 10.64
CA ILE A 6 -28.56 16.53 10.58
C ILE A 6 -30.00 16.55 11.09
N THR A 7 -30.96 16.57 10.16
CA THR A 7 -32.39 16.77 10.48
C THR A 7 -33.11 15.50 10.88
N GLU A 8 -32.65 14.33 10.42
CA GLU A 8 -33.26 13.04 10.76
C GLU A 8 -32.23 11.90 10.68
N LEU A 9 -32.29 10.97 11.63
CA LEU A 9 -31.60 9.68 11.56
C LEU A 9 -32.63 8.58 11.85
N GLN A 10 -33.00 7.83 10.82
CA GLN A 10 -33.92 6.71 10.93
C GLN A 10 -33.14 5.39 10.80
N SER A 11 -32.94 4.70 11.92
CA SER A 11 -32.34 3.36 11.90
C SER A 11 -33.28 2.36 11.25
N ALA A 12 -32.75 1.52 10.36
CA ALA A 12 -33.47 0.41 9.75
C ALA A 12 -33.75 -0.69 10.78
N ARG A 13 -34.69 -1.59 10.47
CA ARG A 13 -34.77 -2.86 11.18
C ARG A 13 -33.72 -3.80 10.57
N PRO A 14 -32.90 -4.50 11.37
CA PRO A 14 -31.91 -5.41 10.84
C PRO A 14 -32.59 -6.51 10.03
N ASP A 15 -32.16 -6.66 8.78
CA ASP A 15 -32.47 -7.83 7.96
C ASP A 15 -31.69 -9.01 8.52
N ARG A 16 -32.35 -9.83 9.33
CA ARG A 16 -31.71 -10.91 10.11
C ARG A 16 -31.15 -12.04 9.25
N ASP A 17 -31.46 -12.07 7.96
CA ASP A 17 -30.85 -13.02 7.03
C ASP A 17 -29.44 -12.57 6.61
N ILE A 18 -29.15 -11.26 6.71
CA ILE A 18 -27.92 -10.62 6.23
C ILE A 18 -27.12 -10.01 7.41
N VAL A 19 -27.74 -9.17 8.23
CA VAL A 19 -27.14 -8.45 9.37
C VAL A 19 -27.82 -8.86 10.67
N ARG A 20 -27.01 -9.34 11.63
CA ARG A 20 -27.45 -9.78 12.95
C ARG A 20 -27.86 -8.61 13.84
N ALA A 21 -26.99 -7.59 13.91
CA ALA A 21 -27.15 -6.40 14.73
C ALA A 21 -26.22 -5.29 14.22
N PHE A 22 -26.55 -4.04 14.52
CA PHE A 22 -25.72 -2.88 14.20
C PHE A 22 -26.09 -1.70 15.12
N GLY A 23 -25.21 -0.70 15.17
CA GLY A 23 -25.47 0.58 15.80
C GLY A 23 -24.84 1.72 15.00
N ILE A 24 -25.52 2.87 14.97
CA ILE A 24 -24.99 4.13 14.45
C ILE A 24 -24.72 5.02 15.67
N ASP A 25 -23.45 5.35 15.89
CA ASP A 25 -23.02 6.14 17.06
C ASP A 25 -23.05 7.65 16.74
N HIS A 26 -22.61 8.04 15.53
CA HIS A 26 -22.70 9.38 14.97
C HIS A 26 -23.19 9.35 13.50
N PRO A 27 -23.87 10.41 13.01
CA PRO A 27 -24.15 11.67 13.70
C PRO A 27 -25.45 11.63 14.54
N PRO A 28 -25.54 12.42 15.63
CA PRO A 28 -26.81 12.63 16.32
C PRO A 28 -27.73 13.56 15.52
N VAL A 29 -29.04 13.39 15.69
CA VAL A 29 -30.06 14.32 15.15
C VAL A 29 -29.90 15.69 15.82
N GLY A 30 -29.97 16.75 15.03
CA GLY A 30 -29.71 18.13 15.46
C GLY A 30 -28.22 18.50 15.50
N ALA A 31 -27.31 17.62 15.05
CA ALA A 31 -25.90 17.98 14.90
C ALA A 31 -25.74 19.05 13.82
N GLU A 32 -25.09 20.15 14.18
CA GLU A 32 -24.70 21.22 13.27
C GLU A 32 -23.19 21.24 13.05
N THR A 33 -22.77 21.55 11.83
CA THR A 33 -21.35 21.74 11.49
C THR A 33 -21.16 22.91 10.52
N ASP A 34 -20.05 23.60 10.66
CA ASP A 34 -19.55 24.65 9.78
C ASP A 34 -18.83 24.10 8.53
N ALA A 35 -19.03 22.82 8.19
CA ALA A 35 -18.44 22.18 7.02
C ALA A 35 -19.48 21.34 6.23
N ASP A 36 -19.29 21.17 4.91
CA ASP A 36 -20.14 20.27 4.09
C ASP A 36 -19.89 18.76 4.33
N ARG A 37 -19.48 18.37 5.54
CA ARG A 37 -19.19 16.97 5.88
C ARG A 37 -19.56 16.67 7.31
N PHE A 38 -19.93 15.43 7.58
CA PHE A 38 -20.13 14.94 8.93
C PHE A 38 -19.38 13.63 9.15
N LEU A 39 -19.17 13.26 10.41
CA LEU A 39 -18.60 11.97 10.79
C LEU A 39 -19.72 10.93 10.87
N LEU A 40 -19.55 9.82 10.17
CA LEU A 40 -20.38 8.63 10.30
C LEU A 40 -19.55 7.56 10.99
N ASP A 41 -20.00 7.10 12.15
CA ASP A 41 -19.41 5.98 12.85
C ASP A 41 -20.45 5.11 13.54
N GLY A 42 -20.02 3.91 13.89
CA GLY A 42 -20.91 2.87 14.38
C GLY A 42 -20.26 1.50 14.31
N TRP A 43 -21.08 0.47 14.33
CA TRP A 43 -20.66 -0.92 14.26
C TRP A 43 -21.71 -1.78 13.57
N VAL A 44 -21.28 -2.88 12.96
CA VAL A 44 -22.18 -3.80 12.27
C VAL A 44 -21.69 -5.25 12.37
N LEU A 45 -22.62 -6.15 12.65
CA LEU A 45 -22.39 -7.58 12.78
C LEU A 45 -23.17 -8.31 11.69
N GLY A 46 -22.48 -8.87 10.71
CA GLY A 46 -23.11 -9.73 9.71
C GLY A 46 -23.60 -11.05 10.33
N GLN A 47 -24.62 -11.65 9.72
CA GLN A 47 -25.26 -12.87 10.24
C GLN A 47 -24.40 -14.12 10.00
N ARG A 48 -23.85 -14.26 8.80
CA ARG A 48 -23.02 -15.41 8.39
C ARG A 48 -21.61 -15.02 7.93
N ARG A 49 -21.47 -13.82 7.39
CA ARG A 49 -20.22 -13.28 6.86
C ARG A 49 -19.97 -11.91 7.47
N PRO A 50 -18.71 -11.53 7.75
CA PRO A 50 -18.40 -10.23 8.31
C PRO A 50 -18.77 -9.12 7.32
N ALA A 51 -19.18 -7.97 7.86
CA ALA A 51 -19.24 -6.74 7.08
C ALA A 51 -17.80 -6.27 6.81
N VAL A 52 -17.51 -5.88 5.57
CA VAL A 52 -16.18 -5.41 5.14
C VAL A 52 -16.17 -3.92 4.82
N ALA A 53 -17.34 -3.35 4.51
CA ALA A 53 -17.48 -1.93 4.24
C ALA A 53 -18.88 -1.40 4.57
N ILE A 54 -18.98 -0.09 4.78
CA ILE A 54 -20.20 0.70 4.76
C ILE A 54 -20.22 1.52 3.48
N GLU A 55 -21.29 1.44 2.70
CA GLU A 55 -21.58 2.34 1.59
C GLU A 55 -22.64 3.35 1.98
N VAL A 56 -22.34 4.64 1.78
CA VAL A 56 -23.29 5.73 1.97
C VAL A 56 -23.72 6.20 0.59
N ARG A 57 -25.02 6.19 0.29
CA ARG A 57 -25.54 6.46 -1.07
C ARG A 57 -26.62 7.53 -1.07
N HIS A 58 -26.60 8.40 -2.08
CA HIS A 58 -27.69 9.31 -2.40
C HIS A 58 -28.33 8.86 -3.71
N GLY A 59 -29.47 8.16 -3.63
CA GLY A 59 -30.05 7.48 -4.79
C GLY A 59 -29.09 6.45 -5.37
N ALA A 60 -28.73 6.59 -6.66
CA ALA A 60 -27.77 5.70 -7.31
C ALA A 60 -26.28 6.05 -6.99
N THR A 61 -26.01 7.28 -6.55
CA THR A 61 -24.65 7.80 -6.35
C THR A 61 -24.04 7.27 -5.06
N LEU A 62 -22.83 6.72 -5.14
CA LEU A 62 -22.02 6.36 -3.98
C LEU A 62 -21.32 7.62 -3.46
N VAL A 63 -21.62 8.01 -2.22
CA VAL A 63 -21.13 9.25 -1.57
C VAL A 63 -19.90 8.97 -0.72
N ALA A 64 -19.87 7.83 -0.02
CA ALA A 64 -18.72 7.39 0.75
C ALA A 64 -18.67 5.86 0.83
N ARG A 65 -17.46 5.30 0.92
CA ARG A 65 -17.23 3.90 1.27
C ARG A 65 -16.23 3.84 2.43
N ILE A 66 -16.63 3.22 3.53
CA ILE A 66 -15.89 3.22 4.81
C ILE A 66 -15.58 1.78 5.18
N ALA A 67 -14.33 1.45 5.51
CA ALA A 67 -13.97 0.10 5.93
C ALA A 67 -14.57 -0.26 7.31
N VAL A 68 -14.93 -1.53 7.49
CA VAL A 68 -15.36 -2.09 8.77
C VAL A 68 -14.18 -2.85 9.38
N GLU A 69 -13.34 -2.12 10.10
CA GLU A 69 -12.09 -2.63 10.67
C GLU A 69 -11.79 -2.06 12.07
N GLN A 70 -12.62 -1.13 12.55
CA GLN A 70 -12.38 -0.47 13.84
C GLN A 70 -12.64 -1.43 15.00
N PRO A 71 -11.71 -1.54 15.97
CA PRO A 71 -11.89 -2.36 17.15
C PRO A 71 -13.05 -1.86 18.04
N ARG A 72 -13.95 -2.76 18.40
CA ARG A 72 -15.14 -2.58 19.25
C ARG A 72 -15.24 -3.71 20.28
N PRO A 73 -14.30 -3.77 21.25
CA PRO A 73 -14.33 -4.76 22.31
C PRO A 73 -15.57 -4.63 23.21
N ASP A 74 -16.16 -3.43 23.28
CA ASP A 74 -17.46 -3.18 23.91
C ASP A 74 -18.59 -3.95 23.22
N VAL A 75 -18.64 -3.92 21.89
CA VAL A 75 -19.63 -4.66 21.10
C VAL A 75 -19.37 -6.16 21.17
N ALA A 76 -18.10 -6.59 21.13
CA ALA A 76 -17.74 -7.99 21.25
C ALA A 76 -18.10 -8.59 22.62
N ALA A 77 -17.99 -7.79 23.70
CA ALA A 77 -18.40 -8.19 25.04
C ALA A 77 -19.93 -8.38 25.16
N ASP A 78 -20.71 -7.53 24.50
CA ASP A 78 -22.19 -7.57 24.55
C ASP A 78 -22.80 -8.55 23.53
N HIS A 79 -22.04 -8.95 22.50
CA HIS A 79 -22.51 -9.82 21.43
C HIS A 79 -21.62 -11.05 21.23
N LEU A 80 -21.96 -12.15 21.91
CA LEU A 80 -21.24 -13.42 21.83
C LEU A 80 -20.93 -13.85 20.38
N GLY A 81 -19.65 -14.12 20.11
CA GLY A 81 -19.13 -14.54 18.80
C GLY A 81 -18.98 -13.42 17.75
N ALA A 82 -19.13 -12.15 18.14
CA ALA A 82 -18.77 -11.02 17.29
C ALA A 82 -17.26 -10.87 17.14
N LEU A 83 -16.80 -10.42 15.97
CA LEU A 83 -15.42 -9.97 15.78
C LEU A 83 -15.20 -8.64 16.49
N GLU A 84 -14.02 -8.45 17.08
CA GLU A 84 -13.66 -7.15 17.66
C GLU A 84 -13.54 -6.07 16.58
N SER A 85 -13.12 -6.39 15.36
CA SER A 85 -13.01 -5.45 14.23
C SER A 85 -14.34 -5.22 13.50
N CYS A 86 -15.43 -4.96 14.24
CA CYS A 86 -16.78 -4.75 13.67
C CYS A 86 -17.23 -3.28 13.62
N GLY A 87 -16.38 -2.35 14.03
CA GLY A 87 -16.65 -0.92 13.97
C GLY A 87 -16.32 -0.31 12.62
N PHE A 88 -16.97 0.81 12.30
CA PHE A 88 -16.61 1.66 11.18
C PHE A 88 -16.58 3.12 11.63
N ARG A 89 -15.72 3.92 10.99
CA ARG A 89 -15.62 5.35 11.22
C ARG A 89 -15.09 6.03 9.97
N GLY A 90 -15.84 6.99 9.42
CA GLY A 90 -15.44 7.70 8.21
C GLY A 90 -16.19 9.02 8.04
N SER A 91 -15.60 9.93 7.26
CA SER A 91 -16.24 11.21 6.95
C SER A 91 -17.10 11.09 5.70
N VAL A 92 -18.33 11.61 5.77
CA VAL A 92 -19.27 11.68 4.66
C VAL A 92 -19.30 13.12 4.16
N SER A 93 -18.84 13.35 2.93
CA SER A 93 -18.84 14.65 2.26
C SER A 93 -20.13 14.83 1.45
N LEU A 94 -20.79 15.98 1.60
CA LEU A 94 -22.01 16.34 0.86
C LEU A 94 -21.74 17.37 -0.24
N VAL A 95 -20.47 17.64 -0.54
CA VAL A 95 -20.08 18.53 -1.62
C VAL A 95 -20.61 17.99 -2.95
N GLY A 96 -21.24 18.86 -3.74
CA GLY A 96 -21.90 18.49 -5.00
C GLY A 96 -23.30 17.88 -4.83
N LEU A 97 -23.79 17.70 -3.60
CA LEU A 97 -25.18 17.30 -3.32
C LEU A 97 -26.06 18.53 -3.05
N GLY A 98 -27.36 18.38 -3.30
CA GLY A 98 -28.36 19.44 -3.15
C GLY A 98 -28.59 19.89 -1.69
N PRO A 99 -29.49 20.87 -1.46
CA PRO A 99 -29.71 21.43 -0.13
C PRO A 99 -30.42 20.47 0.83
N ASP A 100 -31.32 19.61 0.33
CA ASP A 100 -31.93 18.52 1.09
C ASP A 100 -31.36 17.18 0.62
N VAL A 101 -30.58 16.52 1.48
CA VAL A 101 -29.88 15.29 1.14
C VAL A 101 -30.46 14.13 1.93
N LYS A 102 -30.75 13.02 1.24
CA LYS A 102 -31.19 11.76 1.86
C LYS A 102 -30.17 10.66 1.57
N LEU A 103 -29.54 10.12 2.61
CA LEU A 103 -28.46 9.14 2.50
C LEU A 103 -28.89 7.78 3.02
N ASP A 104 -28.77 6.75 2.17
CA ASP A 104 -28.89 5.34 2.56
C ASP A 104 -27.53 4.83 3.02
N VAL A 105 -27.42 4.44 4.28
CA VAL A 105 -26.22 3.84 4.88
C VAL A 105 -26.39 2.33 4.85
N ARG A 106 -25.52 1.64 4.10
CA ARG A 106 -25.59 0.19 3.88
C ARG A 106 -24.33 -0.52 4.34
N ALA A 107 -24.49 -1.69 4.96
CA ALA A 107 -23.39 -2.63 5.14
C ALA A 107 -23.19 -3.46 3.87
N ILE A 108 -21.93 -3.67 3.50
CA ILE A 108 -21.48 -4.61 2.48
C ILE A 108 -20.73 -5.73 3.18
N LEU A 109 -21.17 -6.96 2.95
CA LEU A 109 -20.60 -8.16 3.55
C LEU A 109 -19.56 -8.77 2.61
N ASP A 110 -18.68 -9.57 3.19
CA ASP A 110 -17.78 -10.40 2.42
C ASP A 110 -18.58 -11.26 1.42
N GLY A 111 -18.22 -11.19 0.14
CA GLY A 111 -18.94 -11.78 -0.98
C GLY A 111 -20.15 -10.99 -1.53
N GLY A 112 -20.30 -9.73 -1.15
CA GLY A 112 -21.09 -8.73 -1.89
C GLY A 112 -22.56 -8.57 -1.50
N GLU A 113 -23.06 -9.36 -0.55
CA GLU A 113 -24.40 -9.14 0.03
C GLU A 113 -24.46 -7.78 0.74
N SER A 114 -25.61 -7.10 0.71
CA SER A 114 -25.75 -5.80 1.35
C SER A 114 -27.08 -5.63 2.06
N ALA A 115 -27.08 -4.84 3.13
CA ALA A 115 -28.27 -4.50 3.92
C ALA A 115 -28.26 -3.02 4.33
N SER A 116 -29.42 -2.37 4.28
CA SER A 116 -29.59 -1.00 4.78
C SER A 116 -29.57 -0.98 6.30
N LEU A 117 -28.78 -0.08 6.87
CA LEU A 117 -28.61 0.13 8.31
C LEU A 117 -29.37 1.38 8.77
N ALA A 118 -29.31 2.47 8.02
CA ALA A 118 -29.97 3.72 8.40
C ALA A 118 -30.24 4.62 7.20
N MET A 119 -31.21 5.51 7.40
CA MET A 119 -31.46 6.65 6.54
C MET A 119 -31.09 7.93 7.27
N VAL A 120 -30.16 8.71 6.72
CA VAL A 120 -29.79 10.02 7.26
C VAL A 120 -30.40 11.09 6.36
N ARG A 121 -31.15 12.03 6.93
CA ARG A 121 -31.49 13.27 6.24
C ARG A 121 -30.64 14.39 6.78
N CYS A 122 -30.09 15.14 5.85
CA CYS A 122 -29.30 16.31 6.17
C CYS A 122 -29.85 17.49 5.39
N ARG A 123 -29.92 18.66 6.04
CA ARG A 123 -30.20 19.92 5.39
C ARG A 123 -28.92 20.73 5.37
N ARG A 124 -28.47 21.12 4.18
CA ARG A 124 -27.45 22.15 4.05
C ARG A 124 -28.14 23.47 4.31
N LEU A 125 -27.68 24.18 5.33
CA LEU A 125 -28.11 25.54 5.59
C LEU A 125 -27.50 26.39 4.49
N LEU A 126 -28.28 26.60 3.42
CA LEU A 126 -28.07 27.76 2.57
C LEU A 126 -28.15 28.99 3.49
N LEU A 127 -27.31 29.99 3.29
CA LEU A 127 -27.48 31.29 3.96
C LEU A 127 -28.94 31.75 3.75
N GLY A 128 -29.80 31.54 4.74
CA GLY A 128 -31.23 31.80 4.67
C GLY A 128 -32.09 30.77 5.36
N ASP A 129 -32.05 30.72 6.69
CA ASP A 129 -33.25 30.46 7.51
C ASP A 129 -33.48 31.56 8.57
N ASP A 130 -32.51 32.45 8.81
CA ASP A 130 -32.74 33.80 9.32
C ASP A 130 -32.33 34.80 8.22
N ALA A 131 -33.29 35.62 7.77
CA ALA A 131 -33.25 36.70 6.77
C ALA A 131 -31.95 36.88 5.94
N PRO A 132 -32.00 36.81 4.59
CA PRO A 132 -30.80 36.97 3.76
C PRO A 132 -30.19 38.36 3.97
N ASP A 133 -28.85 38.40 4.09
CA ASP A 133 -28.11 39.64 3.81
C ASP A 133 -28.39 39.95 2.33
N ARG A 134 -29.30 40.92 2.09
CA ARG A 134 -29.84 41.35 0.79
C ARG A 134 -28.79 41.44 -0.34
N ARG A 135 -27.53 41.66 0.02
CA ARG A 135 -26.37 41.79 -0.87
C ARG A 135 -26.13 40.58 -1.79
N PHE A 136 -26.49 39.35 -1.39
CA PHE A 136 -26.23 38.16 -2.20
C PHE A 136 -27.40 37.73 -3.08
N GLN A 137 -28.63 38.09 -2.72
CA GLN A 137 -29.78 37.98 -3.64
C GLN A 137 -29.60 38.97 -4.79
N GLU A 138 -29.22 40.21 -4.48
CA GLU A 138 -28.87 41.25 -5.46
C GLU A 138 -27.68 40.80 -6.35
N ALA A 139 -26.62 40.18 -5.79
CA ALA A 139 -25.49 39.65 -6.58
C ALA A 139 -25.80 38.38 -7.40
N ALA A 140 -26.81 37.59 -7.02
CA ALA A 140 -27.28 36.43 -7.79
C ALA A 140 -28.22 36.85 -8.94
N ASP A 141 -28.91 37.98 -8.78
CA ASP A 141 -29.79 38.60 -9.77
C ASP A 141 -29.02 39.51 -10.76
N ASP A 142 -27.86 40.07 -10.36
CA ASP A 142 -27.05 41.01 -11.18
C ASP A 142 -25.83 40.38 -11.90
N GLY A 143 -25.56 39.07 -11.78
CA GLY A 143 -24.37 38.41 -12.34
C GLY A 143 -24.64 37.23 -13.29
N GLU A 144 -23.78 37.03 -14.30
CA GLU A 144 -23.75 35.79 -15.09
C GLU A 144 -23.19 34.63 -14.24
N TRP A 145 -24.07 33.71 -13.85
CA TRP A 145 -23.79 32.50 -13.08
C TRP A 145 -24.31 31.26 -13.80
N PRO A 146 -23.72 30.06 -13.62
CA PRO A 146 -22.49 29.78 -12.87
C PRO A 146 -21.23 30.34 -13.56
N LYS A 147 -20.13 30.49 -12.83
CA LYS A 147 -18.80 30.76 -13.41
C LYS A 147 -18.07 29.44 -13.59
N LEU A 148 -17.34 29.32 -14.69
CA LEU A 148 -16.61 28.11 -15.06
C LEU A 148 -15.27 28.50 -15.69
N HIS A 149 -14.22 27.78 -15.32
CA HIS A 149 -12.89 27.91 -15.89
C HIS A 149 -12.28 26.52 -16.12
N LEU A 150 -11.52 26.39 -17.19
CA LEU A 150 -10.87 25.16 -17.62
C LEU A 150 -9.36 25.35 -17.57
N ASP A 151 -8.68 24.67 -16.63
CA ASP A 151 -7.23 24.73 -16.46
C ASP A 151 -6.52 23.87 -17.52
N ARG A 152 -6.99 22.63 -17.73
CA ARG A 152 -6.44 21.67 -18.70
C ARG A 152 -7.56 20.89 -19.38
N PRO A 153 -7.39 20.50 -20.66
CA PRO A 153 -6.22 20.73 -21.50
C PRO A 153 -6.10 22.18 -22.00
N ASP A 154 -4.87 22.58 -22.34
CA ASP A 154 -4.59 23.84 -23.04
C ASP A 154 -5.17 23.85 -24.46
N GLU A 155 -5.32 25.03 -25.04
CA GLU A 155 -5.82 25.19 -26.41
C GLU A 155 -4.95 24.43 -27.41
N GLY A 156 -5.55 23.51 -28.16
CA GLY A 156 -4.89 22.69 -29.17
C GLY A 156 -4.06 21.53 -28.64
N ALA A 157 -4.07 21.28 -27.33
CA ALA A 157 -3.31 20.17 -26.73
C ALA A 157 -3.88 18.80 -27.14
N ASP A 158 -3.02 17.79 -27.06
CA ASP A 158 -3.41 16.40 -27.33
C ASP A 158 -4.29 15.85 -26.19
N LEU A 159 -5.42 15.23 -26.56
CA LEU A 159 -6.35 14.56 -25.66
C LEU A 159 -6.43 13.07 -26.02
N ALA A 160 -5.99 12.20 -25.11
CA ALA A 160 -6.00 10.75 -25.28
C ALA A 160 -6.67 10.06 -24.10
N VAL A 161 -7.14 8.81 -24.32
CA VAL A 161 -7.60 7.94 -23.23
C VAL A 161 -6.46 7.76 -22.21
N GLY A 162 -6.75 8.05 -20.94
CA GLY A 162 -5.79 8.15 -19.84
C GLY A 162 -5.43 9.59 -19.44
N GLY A 163 -5.76 10.58 -20.28
CA GLY A 163 -5.60 12.01 -19.96
C GLY A 163 -6.64 12.52 -18.95
N VAL A 164 -6.43 13.72 -18.41
CA VAL A 164 -7.29 14.31 -17.37
C VAL A 164 -7.69 15.73 -17.76
N VAL A 165 -8.97 16.06 -17.58
CA VAL A 165 -9.52 17.41 -17.74
C VAL A 165 -9.77 18.00 -16.35
N THR A 166 -9.28 19.22 -16.09
CA THR A 166 -9.35 19.87 -14.77
C THR A 166 -9.71 21.33 -14.89
N GLY A 167 -10.36 21.86 -13.86
CA GLY A 167 -10.78 23.27 -13.80
C GLY A 167 -11.49 23.58 -12.51
N TRP A 168 -12.24 24.69 -12.50
CA TRP A 168 -13.12 25.06 -11.40
C TRP A 168 -14.46 25.61 -11.88
N ALA A 169 -15.50 25.41 -11.09
CA ALA A 169 -16.83 25.97 -11.33
C ALA A 169 -17.43 26.49 -10.02
N PHE A 170 -18.12 27.63 -10.05
CA PHE A 170 -18.72 28.20 -8.84
C PHE A 170 -20.05 28.89 -9.13
N SER A 171 -21.00 28.73 -8.21
CA SER A 171 -22.25 29.47 -8.16
C SER A 171 -22.65 29.69 -6.70
N PRO A 172 -23.20 30.87 -6.33
CA PRO A 172 -23.68 31.14 -4.98
C PRO A 172 -24.76 30.15 -4.49
N VAL A 173 -25.53 29.59 -5.41
CA VAL A 173 -26.55 28.55 -5.12
C VAL A 173 -26.00 27.12 -5.19
N GLY A 174 -24.68 26.99 -5.40
CA GLY A 174 -23.96 25.73 -5.57
C GLY A 174 -24.03 25.17 -6.99
N ILE A 175 -22.98 24.43 -7.36
CA ILE A 175 -22.93 23.68 -8.62
C ILE A 175 -23.65 22.34 -8.43
N ARG A 176 -24.55 22.01 -9.36
CA ARG A 176 -25.26 20.74 -9.45
C ARG A 176 -24.44 19.68 -10.18
N ALA A 177 -23.80 20.05 -11.28
CA ALA A 177 -22.96 19.13 -12.06
C ALA A 177 -21.95 19.89 -12.92
N VAL A 178 -20.82 19.24 -13.21
CA VAL A 178 -19.91 19.61 -14.29
C VAL A 178 -19.87 18.43 -15.26
N SER A 179 -20.20 18.65 -16.54
CA SER A 179 -20.30 17.61 -17.56
C SER A 179 -19.41 17.93 -18.76
N LEU A 180 -18.89 16.90 -19.40
CA LEU A 180 -17.98 17.02 -20.53
C LEU A 180 -18.59 16.42 -21.78
N TRP A 181 -18.34 17.08 -22.90
CA TRP A 181 -18.78 16.69 -24.24
C TRP A 181 -17.62 16.78 -25.22
N LEU A 182 -17.58 15.90 -26.20
CA LEU A 182 -16.60 15.90 -27.28
C LEU A 182 -17.34 15.87 -28.61
N ASP A 183 -17.20 16.93 -29.41
CA ASP A 183 -17.93 17.10 -30.68
C ASP A 183 -19.45 16.90 -30.52
N GLY A 184 -20.00 17.35 -29.38
CA GLY A 184 -21.42 17.21 -29.03
C GLY A 184 -21.83 15.82 -28.53
N ALA A 185 -20.91 14.85 -28.42
CA ALA A 185 -21.17 13.56 -27.78
C ALA A 185 -20.82 13.60 -26.29
N PRO A 186 -21.66 13.05 -25.38
CA PRO A 186 -21.39 13.12 -23.95
C PRO A 186 -20.22 12.20 -23.57
N LEU A 187 -19.26 12.74 -22.82
CA LEU A 187 -18.19 11.95 -22.19
C LEU A 187 -18.59 11.49 -20.78
N GLY A 188 -19.22 12.38 -20.00
CA GLY A 188 -19.66 12.06 -18.63
C GLY A 188 -19.64 13.26 -17.69
N ALA A 189 -19.86 12.99 -16.40
CA ALA A 189 -19.80 14.00 -15.34
C ALA A 189 -18.45 13.98 -14.62
N ALA A 190 -17.88 15.15 -14.35
CA ALA A 190 -16.65 15.31 -13.59
C ALA A 190 -16.90 15.12 -12.08
N ALA A 191 -15.87 14.63 -11.38
CA ALA A 191 -15.81 14.76 -9.94
C ALA A 191 -15.64 16.25 -9.60
N TYR A 192 -16.53 16.78 -8.76
CA TYR A 192 -16.57 18.19 -8.37
C TYR A 192 -16.47 18.30 -6.84
N GLY A 193 -15.88 19.40 -6.34
CA GLY A 193 -15.65 19.61 -4.90
C GLY A 193 -14.20 19.53 -4.46
N LEU A 194 -13.26 19.56 -5.41
CA LEU A 194 -11.83 19.46 -5.15
C LEU A 194 -11.29 20.78 -4.61
N ALA A 195 -10.26 20.70 -3.78
CA ALA A 195 -9.65 21.86 -3.15
C ALA A 195 -9.06 22.83 -4.19
N ARG A 196 -9.27 24.14 -3.99
CA ARG A 196 -8.81 25.26 -4.82
C ARG A 196 -8.50 26.47 -3.94
N GLU A 197 -7.45 26.33 -3.14
CA GLU A 197 -7.05 27.37 -2.17
C GLU A 197 -6.59 28.66 -2.87
N ASP A 198 -6.17 28.56 -4.14
CA ASP A 198 -5.86 29.68 -5.03
C ASP A 198 -7.06 30.61 -5.27
N LEU A 199 -8.29 30.07 -5.36
CA LEU A 199 -9.50 30.87 -5.61
C LEU A 199 -9.89 31.77 -4.44
N GLU A 200 -9.51 31.41 -3.20
CA GLU A 200 -9.75 32.26 -2.03
C GLU A 200 -8.95 33.57 -2.12
N ARG A 201 -7.74 33.50 -2.68
CA ARG A 201 -6.84 34.64 -2.89
C ARG A 201 -7.31 35.52 -4.05
N GLU A 202 -7.80 34.91 -5.13
CA GLU A 202 -8.19 35.61 -6.36
C GLU A 202 -9.61 36.19 -6.31
N GLN A 203 -10.52 35.57 -5.54
CA GLN A 203 -11.91 36.00 -5.39
C GLN A 203 -12.34 36.06 -3.91
N PRO A 204 -11.84 37.04 -3.13
CA PRO A 204 -12.19 37.18 -1.72
C PRO A 204 -13.69 37.47 -1.58
N GLY A 205 -14.45 36.52 -1.01
CA GLY A 205 -15.90 36.66 -0.80
C GLY A 205 -16.76 35.53 -1.36
N TRP A 206 -16.18 34.48 -1.94
CA TRP A 206 -16.91 33.27 -2.36
C TRP A 206 -16.78 32.18 -1.27
N PRO A 207 -17.78 32.00 -0.37
CA PRO A 207 -17.64 31.17 0.84
C PRO A 207 -17.42 29.67 0.59
N ALA A 208 -17.57 29.19 -0.65
CA ALA A 208 -17.28 27.81 -1.05
C ALA A 208 -16.26 27.71 -2.22
N ALA A 209 -15.61 28.82 -2.59
CA ALA A 209 -14.57 28.82 -3.63
C ALA A 209 -13.38 27.89 -3.34
N PRO A 210 -12.92 27.72 -2.08
CA PRO A 210 -11.85 26.77 -1.78
C PRO A 210 -12.14 25.31 -2.14
N ARG A 211 -13.38 24.96 -2.54
CA ARG A 211 -13.78 23.64 -3.03
C ARG A 211 -14.50 23.67 -4.38
N ALA A 212 -14.19 24.65 -5.23
CA ALA A 212 -14.80 24.80 -6.55
C ALA A 212 -14.13 23.95 -7.65
N GLY A 213 -13.10 23.15 -7.33
CA GLY A 213 -12.36 22.38 -8.32
C GLY A 213 -13.12 21.17 -8.88
N PHE A 214 -12.87 20.83 -10.14
CA PHE A 214 -13.32 19.60 -10.77
C PHE A 214 -12.19 18.84 -11.48
N ARG A 215 -12.39 17.52 -11.62
CA ARG A 215 -11.48 16.61 -12.35
C ARG A 215 -12.28 15.55 -13.10
N PHE A 216 -11.91 15.29 -14.34
CA PHE A 216 -12.47 14.23 -15.17
C PHE A 216 -11.36 13.42 -15.86
N PRO A 217 -11.11 12.16 -15.42
CA PRO A 217 -10.24 11.26 -16.16
C PRO A 217 -10.94 10.75 -17.42
N LEU A 218 -10.27 10.84 -18.57
CA LEU A 218 -10.82 10.37 -19.85
C LEU A 218 -10.56 8.86 -20.01
N GLU A 219 -11.59 8.06 -19.78
CA GLU A 219 -11.48 6.59 -19.83
C GLU A 219 -11.78 5.99 -21.22
N ALA A 220 -12.53 6.70 -22.04
CA ALA A 220 -12.90 6.26 -23.38
C ALA A 220 -13.20 7.46 -24.29
N LEU A 221 -13.02 7.27 -25.60
CA LEU A 221 -13.48 8.21 -26.61
C LEU A 221 -14.84 7.76 -27.18
N PRO A 222 -15.71 8.69 -27.60
CA PRO A 222 -16.95 8.37 -28.29
C PRO A 222 -16.72 7.53 -29.55
N ALA A 223 -17.67 6.67 -29.90
CA ALA A 223 -17.62 5.88 -31.12
C ALA A 223 -17.49 6.78 -32.36
N GLY A 224 -16.50 6.51 -33.21
CA GLY A 224 -16.22 7.31 -34.41
C GLY A 224 -15.20 8.44 -34.23
N ALA A 225 -14.73 8.69 -33.00
CA ALA A 225 -13.64 9.62 -32.75
C ALA A 225 -12.33 9.14 -33.42
N ALA A 226 -11.75 9.99 -34.28
CA ALA A 226 -10.57 9.65 -35.05
C ALA A 226 -9.29 10.21 -34.43
N VAL A 227 -8.32 9.33 -34.13
CA VAL A 227 -6.99 9.74 -33.69
C VAL A 227 -6.33 10.63 -34.76
N GLY A 228 -5.72 11.72 -34.33
CA GLY A 228 -5.11 12.78 -35.14
C GLY A 228 -6.07 13.89 -35.53
N ALA A 229 -7.38 13.72 -35.33
CA ALA A 229 -8.38 14.74 -35.66
C ALA A 229 -8.42 15.85 -34.61
N ALA A 230 -8.72 17.07 -35.04
CA ALA A 230 -9.15 18.12 -34.14
C ALA A 230 -10.55 17.82 -33.63
N ALA A 231 -10.80 18.07 -32.35
CA ALA A 231 -12.09 17.90 -31.70
C ALA A 231 -12.39 19.10 -30.79
N ALA A 232 -13.67 19.38 -30.59
CA ALA A 232 -14.15 20.39 -29.67
C ALA A 232 -14.55 19.74 -28.34
N LEU A 233 -13.73 19.92 -27.32
CA LEU A 233 -14.07 19.56 -25.94
C LEU A 233 -14.92 20.70 -25.36
N GLU A 234 -16.10 20.40 -24.86
CA GLU A 234 -16.95 21.37 -24.17
C GLU A 234 -17.16 20.92 -22.73
N VAL A 235 -16.82 21.80 -21.78
CA VAL A 235 -17.09 21.61 -20.36
C VAL A 235 -18.26 22.48 -19.96
N VAL A 236 -19.27 21.90 -19.32
CA VAL A 236 -20.51 22.58 -18.95
C VAL A 236 -20.74 22.46 -17.45
N ALA A 237 -20.85 23.59 -16.76
CA ALA A 237 -21.28 23.65 -15.37
C ALA A 237 -22.77 24.02 -15.31
N GLU A 238 -23.54 23.29 -14.52
CA GLU A 238 -24.94 23.58 -14.21
C GLU A 238 -25.08 23.82 -12.70
N ASP A 239 -25.78 24.88 -12.31
CA ASP A 239 -26.10 25.16 -10.91
C ASP A 239 -27.46 24.61 -10.48
N TRP A 240 -27.80 24.69 -9.18
CA TRP A 240 -29.05 24.13 -8.66
C TRP A 240 -30.32 24.88 -9.10
N LEU A 241 -30.18 26.06 -9.74
CA LEU A 241 -31.28 26.77 -10.39
C LEU A 241 -31.41 26.40 -11.88
N GLY A 242 -30.56 25.50 -12.38
CA GLY A 242 -30.54 25.06 -13.78
C GLY A 242 -29.83 26.03 -14.72
N ARG A 243 -29.15 27.06 -14.20
CA ARG A 243 -28.34 27.97 -15.03
C ARG A 243 -27.07 27.26 -15.47
N ARG A 244 -26.58 27.58 -16.67
CA ARG A 244 -25.45 26.89 -17.29
C ARG A 244 -24.39 27.85 -17.78
N ALA A 245 -23.13 27.46 -17.63
CA ALA A 245 -21.99 28.05 -18.31
C ALA A 245 -21.20 26.95 -19.02
N ALA A 246 -20.68 27.25 -20.20
CA ALA A 246 -19.92 26.33 -21.03
C ALA A 246 -18.59 26.96 -21.43
N VAL A 247 -17.52 26.16 -21.42
CA VAL A 247 -16.20 26.54 -21.91
C VAL A 247 -15.80 25.54 -23.00
N PRO A 248 -15.75 25.97 -24.27
CA PRO A 248 -15.20 25.17 -25.34
C PRO A 248 -13.67 25.22 -25.32
N ARG A 249 -13.05 24.14 -25.77
CA ARG A 249 -11.60 23.97 -25.89
C ARG A 249 -11.28 23.14 -27.12
N ALA A 250 -10.52 23.70 -28.06
CA ALA A 250 -10.02 22.88 -29.16
C ALA A 250 -8.94 21.93 -28.61
N VAL A 251 -9.02 20.66 -29.00
CA VAL A 251 -8.04 19.63 -28.66
C VAL A 251 -7.72 18.82 -29.91
N ARG A 252 -6.61 18.08 -29.88
CA ARG A 252 -6.30 17.08 -30.91
C ARG A 252 -6.42 15.69 -30.29
N LEU A 253 -7.22 14.82 -30.88
CA LEU A 253 -7.34 13.46 -30.38
C LEU A 253 -6.04 12.72 -30.65
N ALA A 254 -5.43 12.17 -29.62
CA ALA A 254 -4.23 11.37 -29.75
C ALA A 254 -4.54 9.90 -29.47
N ALA A 255 -3.76 9.00 -30.08
CA ALA A 255 -3.80 7.59 -29.69
C ALA A 255 -3.36 7.53 -28.23
N SER A 256 -4.12 6.83 -27.40
CA SER A 256 -3.54 6.32 -26.17
C SER A 256 -2.36 5.44 -26.57
N ALA A 257 -1.15 5.77 -26.10
CA ALA A 257 -0.02 4.89 -26.31
C ALA A 257 -0.40 3.53 -25.72
N ARG A 258 -0.57 2.51 -26.57
CA ARG A 258 -0.74 1.15 -26.07
C ARG A 258 0.51 0.84 -25.28
N LEU A 259 0.37 0.73 -23.96
CA LEU A 259 1.48 0.33 -23.12
C LEU A 259 1.91 -1.06 -23.58
N PRO A 260 3.22 -1.31 -23.76
CA PRO A 260 3.70 -2.62 -24.14
C PRO A 260 3.50 -3.61 -22.98
N ALA A 261 3.76 -4.89 -23.22
CA ALA A 261 4.05 -5.78 -22.11
C ALA A 261 5.30 -5.28 -21.36
N ALA A 262 5.30 -5.43 -20.03
CA ALA A 262 6.41 -5.01 -19.18
C ALA A 262 6.52 -5.90 -17.94
N GLY A 263 7.69 -5.91 -17.32
CA GLY A 263 7.91 -6.63 -16.07
C GLY A 263 9.39 -6.68 -15.71
N SER A 264 9.69 -7.39 -14.64
CA SER A 264 11.07 -7.72 -14.26
C SER A 264 11.16 -9.08 -13.59
N LEU A 265 12.34 -9.69 -13.69
CA LEU A 265 12.85 -10.68 -12.74
C LEU A 265 13.49 -9.92 -11.59
N ASP A 266 12.90 -10.02 -10.40
CA ASP A 266 13.39 -9.32 -9.21
C ASP A 266 14.37 -10.20 -8.42
N GLN A 267 14.09 -11.50 -8.35
CA GLN A 267 14.96 -12.49 -7.73
C GLN A 267 15.11 -13.73 -8.62
N PRO A 268 16.31 -14.31 -8.75
CA PRO A 268 17.58 -13.90 -8.12
C PRO A 268 18.15 -12.61 -8.72
N GLU A 269 18.60 -11.68 -7.88
CA GLU A 269 19.22 -10.43 -8.33
C GLU A 269 20.47 -10.71 -9.18
N GLU A 270 20.74 -9.86 -10.18
CA GLU A 270 21.94 -9.98 -11.00
C GLU A 270 23.20 -9.72 -10.16
N ARG A 271 24.24 -10.54 -10.34
CA ARG A 271 25.47 -10.52 -9.52
C ARG A 271 26.16 -9.15 -9.54
N GLY A 272 26.04 -8.40 -8.45
CA GLY A 272 26.92 -7.27 -8.11
C GLY A 272 28.05 -7.72 -7.18
N LYS A 273 29.23 -7.10 -7.29
CA LYS A 273 30.46 -7.38 -6.49
C LYS A 273 30.35 -7.11 -4.97
N ARG A 274 29.17 -7.17 -4.34
CA ARG A 274 28.97 -6.68 -2.97
C ARG A 274 28.57 -7.73 -1.92
N ASP A 275 28.18 -8.94 -2.32
CA ASP A 275 27.84 -10.02 -1.37
C ASP A 275 28.45 -11.35 -1.81
N VAL A 276 29.56 -11.71 -1.16
CA VAL A 276 30.30 -12.96 -1.44
C VAL A 276 29.65 -14.18 -0.81
N LEU A 277 28.72 -13.99 0.14
CA LEU A 277 27.99 -15.10 0.76
C LEU A 277 26.87 -15.59 -0.15
N ARG A 278 26.27 -14.70 -0.96
CA ARG A 278 25.38 -15.09 -2.07
C ARG A 278 26.07 -15.95 -3.13
N ASP A 279 27.38 -15.82 -3.32
CA ASP A 279 28.14 -16.68 -4.22
C ASP A 279 28.19 -18.15 -3.74
N ALA A 280 27.89 -18.41 -2.46
CA ALA A 280 27.76 -19.77 -1.93
C ALA A 280 26.67 -20.57 -2.65
N GLY A 281 25.66 -19.91 -3.23
CA GLY A 281 24.68 -20.54 -4.12
C GLY A 281 23.46 -21.16 -3.44
N TRP A 282 22.50 -21.55 -4.25
CA TRP A 282 21.22 -22.13 -3.84
C TRP A 282 21.35 -23.63 -3.57
N ALA A 283 20.60 -24.11 -2.58
CA ALA A 283 20.49 -25.53 -2.26
C ALA A 283 19.10 -25.87 -1.71
N GLY A 284 18.52 -26.99 -2.15
CA GLY A 284 17.16 -27.40 -1.80
C GLY A 284 16.13 -26.79 -2.74
N HIS A 285 15.86 -25.50 -2.61
CA HIS A 285 14.85 -24.79 -3.41
C HIS A 285 15.40 -23.44 -3.90
N LEU A 286 15.36 -23.21 -5.21
CA LEU A 286 15.59 -21.91 -5.84
C LEU A 286 14.26 -21.18 -5.96
N VAL A 287 14.13 -20.02 -5.32
CA VAL A 287 12.95 -19.17 -5.45
C VAL A 287 13.23 -18.08 -6.48
N VAL A 288 12.38 -18.00 -7.50
CA VAL A 288 12.47 -17.03 -8.60
C VAL A 288 11.16 -16.25 -8.63
N HIS A 289 11.22 -14.92 -8.60
CA HIS A 289 10.01 -14.10 -8.60
C HIS A 289 10.24 -12.72 -9.23
N GLY A 290 9.13 -12.05 -9.52
CA GLY A 290 9.13 -10.73 -10.09
C GLY A 290 7.73 -10.21 -10.32
N TRP A 291 7.59 -9.28 -11.27
CA TRP A 291 6.28 -8.82 -11.74
C TRP A 291 6.21 -8.81 -13.27
N ALA A 292 5.00 -8.91 -13.80
CA ALA A 292 4.73 -8.84 -15.23
C ALA A 292 3.32 -8.31 -15.49
N VAL A 293 3.16 -7.53 -16.55
CA VAL A 293 1.89 -7.01 -17.05
C VAL A 293 1.88 -7.07 -18.57
N ASP A 294 0.73 -7.37 -19.15
CA ASP A 294 0.47 -7.25 -20.58
C ASP A 294 -0.95 -6.72 -20.75
N PRO A 295 -1.15 -5.51 -21.33
CA PRO A 295 -2.49 -4.99 -21.62
C PRO A 295 -3.32 -5.86 -22.58
N ALA A 296 -2.68 -6.76 -23.35
CA ALA A 296 -3.35 -7.76 -24.18
C ALA A 296 -3.65 -9.07 -23.44
N GLY A 297 -3.27 -9.18 -22.16
CA GLY A 297 -3.44 -10.37 -21.32
C GLY A 297 -2.15 -11.14 -21.11
N VAL A 298 -1.93 -11.59 -19.88
CA VAL A 298 -0.83 -12.49 -19.51
C VAL A 298 -1.34 -13.92 -19.56
N ASP A 299 -0.72 -14.77 -20.38
CA ASP A 299 -1.05 -16.19 -20.45
C ASP A 299 -0.31 -16.96 -19.35
N THR A 300 1.02 -16.83 -19.33
CA THR A 300 1.91 -17.49 -18.35
C THR A 300 3.23 -16.75 -18.18
N VAL A 301 3.95 -17.01 -17.09
CA VAL A 301 5.38 -16.70 -16.98
C VAL A 301 6.15 -18.01 -16.86
N GLU A 302 7.10 -18.24 -17.77
CA GLU A 302 7.98 -19.40 -17.78
C GLU A 302 9.34 -19.04 -17.19
N VAL A 303 9.87 -19.89 -16.32
CA VAL A 303 11.23 -19.76 -15.77
C VAL A 303 12.11 -20.85 -16.39
N LEU A 304 13.18 -20.41 -17.04
CA LEU A 304 14.13 -21.26 -17.74
C LEU A 304 15.43 -21.36 -16.94
N ILE A 305 16.04 -22.54 -16.93
CA ILE A 305 17.41 -22.79 -16.47
C ILE A 305 18.21 -23.31 -17.67
N ASP A 306 19.27 -22.59 -18.06
CA ASP A 306 20.10 -22.88 -19.23
C ASP A 306 19.26 -23.14 -20.51
N ASP A 307 18.38 -22.19 -20.82
CA ASP A 307 17.48 -22.19 -21.98
C ASP A 307 16.44 -23.33 -22.01
N ARG A 308 16.24 -24.04 -20.89
CA ARG A 308 15.20 -25.07 -20.75
C ARG A 308 14.16 -24.64 -19.72
N VAL A 309 12.89 -24.77 -20.07
CA VAL A 309 11.78 -24.48 -19.13
C VAL A 309 11.91 -25.40 -17.92
N ALA A 310 12.19 -24.81 -16.76
CA ALA A 310 12.32 -25.48 -15.48
C ALA A 310 11.01 -25.43 -14.68
N ALA A 311 10.25 -24.34 -14.81
CA ALA A 311 8.95 -24.19 -14.17
C ALA A 311 8.05 -23.19 -14.91
N THR A 312 6.73 -23.36 -14.76
CA THR A 312 5.74 -22.32 -15.03
C THR A 312 5.42 -21.64 -13.69
N ALA A 313 5.56 -20.32 -13.63
CA ALA A 313 5.35 -19.56 -12.40
C ALA A 313 3.87 -19.40 -12.08
N GLU A 314 3.55 -19.35 -10.78
CA GLU A 314 2.29 -18.83 -10.29
C GLU A 314 2.22 -17.33 -10.60
N TYR A 315 1.11 -16.86 -11.14
CA TYR A 315 0.89 -15.45 -11.51
C TYR A 315 -0.34 -14.90 -10.76
N GLY A 316 -0.37 -13.60 -10.53
CA GLY A 316 -1.48 -12.94 -9.84
C GLY A 316 -1.20 -12.63 -8.37
N LEU A 317 0.06 -12.62 -7.96
CA LEU A 317 0.47 -12.29 -6.59
C LEU A 317 0.43 -10.77 -6.37
N PRO A 318 0.11 -10.32 -5.14
CA PRO A 318 -0.01 -8.89 -4.84
C PRO A 318 1.35 -8.18 -4.96
N ARG A 319 1.35 -7.00 -5.61
CA ARG A 319 2.54 -6.14 -5.79
C ARG A 319 2.20 -4.68 -5.62
N GLU A 320 2.02 -4.25 -4.37
CA GLU A 320 1.70 -2.86 -4.02
C GLU A 320 2.82 -1.88 -4.41
N ASP A 321 4.07 -2.34 -4.35
CA ASP A 321 5.25 -1.60 -4.81
C ASP A 321 5.19 -1.27 -6.31
N VAL A 322 4.75 -2.24 -7.13
CA VAL A 322 4.56 -2.06 -8.58
C VAL A 322 3.37 -1.13 -8.84
N ASP A 323 2.27 -1.31 -8.10
CA ASP A 323 1.08 -0.46 -8.18
C ASP A 323 1.43 1.01 -7.93
N ALA A 324 2.26 1.27 -6.92
CA ALA A 324 2.75 2.60 -6.58
C ALA A 324 3.62 3.24 -7.67
N LEU A 325 4.45 2.44 -8.35
CA LEU A 325 5.52 2.93 -9.23
C LEU A 325 5.20 2.83 -10.73
N ARG A 326 4.00 2.34 -11.10
CA ARG A 326 3.57 2.12 -12.49
C ARG A 326 2.18 2.71 -12.78
N PRO A 327 1.99 4.04 -12.67
CA PRO A 327 0.69 4.69 -12.81
C PRO A 327 -0.02 4.40 -14.15
N GLY A 328 0.72 4.29 -15.25
CA GLY A 328 0.16 3.93 -16.55
C GLY A 328 -0.56 2.57 -16.55
N TYR A 329 0.08 1.54 -16.01
CA TYR A 329 -0.51 0.19 -15.90
C TYR A 329 -1.52 0.09 -14.75
N ARG A 330 -1.34 0.85 -13.66
CA ARG A 330 -2.29 0.92 -12.55
C ARG A 330 -3.66 1.44 -12.97
N ARG A 331 -3.70 2.46 -13.83
CA ARG A 331 -4.97 2.98 -14.40
C ARG A 331 -5.72 1.94 -15.25
N LEU A 332 -5.01 0.91 -15.74
CA LEU A 332 -5.61 -0.23 -16.43
C LEU A 332 -5.99 -1.39 -15.48
N GLY A 333 -5.74 -1.25 -14.16
CA GLY A 333 -5.99 -2.28 -13.17
C GLY A 333 -5.03 -3.48 -13.24
N LEU A 334 -3.86 -3.33 -13.89
CA LEU A 334 -2.96 -4.45 -14.18
C LEU A 334 -1.88 -4.68 -13.13
N THR A 335 -1.60 -3.71 -12.25
CA THR A 335 -0.40 -3.72 -11.38
C THR A 335 -0.60 -4.36 -10.02
N GLY A 336 -1.77 -4.19 -9.39
CA GLY A 336 -2.02 -4.69 -8.04
C GLY A 336 -1.92 -6.21 -7.88
N ARG A 337 -2.03 -6.98 -8.98
CA ARG A 337 -1.82 -8.44 -9.03
C ARG A 337 -0.83 -8.85 -10.12
N SER A 338 0.22 -8.04 -10.32
CA SER A 338 1.22 -8.29 -11.36
C SER A 338 2.32 -9.27 -10.95
N GLY A 339 2.35 -9.71 -9.69
CA GLY A 339 3.41 -10.56 -9.16
C GLY A 339 3.37 -11.98 -9.72
N TRP A 340 4.56 -12.56 -9.91
CA TRP A 340 4.73 -13.96 -10.26
C TRP A 340 5.85 -14.60 -9.46
N LEU A 341 5.76 -15.91 -9.25
CA LEU A 341 6.71 -16.68 -8.45
C LEU A 341 6.81 -18.14 -8.91
N ALA A 342 8.02 -18.69 -8.89
CA ALA A 342 8.31 -20.10 -9.06
C ALA A 342 9.25 -20.60 -7.95
N VAL A 343 8.97 -21.78 -7.41
CA VAL A 343 9.87 -22.51 -6.50
C VAL A 343 10.39 -23.74 -7.24
N ILE A 344 11.69 -23.78 -7.50
CA ILE A 344 12.34 -24.81 -8.30
C ILE A 344 13.19 -25.69 -7.39
N PRO A 345 12.87 -26.98 -7.22
CA PRO A 345 13.74 -27.92 -6.51
C PRO A 345 15.11 -28.00 -7.20
N THR A 346 16.19 -27.80 -6.44
CA THR A 346 17.54 -27.78 -7.03
C THR A 346 18.10 -29.19 -7.24
N GLY A 347 17.44 -30.23 -6.74
CA GLY A 347 17.93 -31.62 -6.80
C GLY A 347 18.05 -32.19 -8.22
N ASP A 348 17.26 -31.69 -9.16
CA ASP A 348 17.28 -32.10 -10.56
C ASP A 348 18.19 -31.22 -11.44
N VAL A 349 18.83 -30.20 -10.84
CA VAL A 349 19.75 -29.30 -11.52
C VAL A 349 21.18 -29.70 -11.17
N ALA A 350 22.04 -29.80 -12.18
CA ALA A 350 23.44 -30.14 -11.95
C ALA A 350 24.10 -29.10 -11.02
N PRO A 351 25.05 -29.48 -10.15
CA PRO A 351 25.81 -28.50 -9.39
C PRO A 351 26.67 -27.63 -10.32
N GLY A 352 26.74 -26.32 -10.05
CA GLY A 352 27.51 -25.39 -10.87
C GLY A 352 26.82 -24.05 -11.12
N GLN A 353 27.30 -23.33 -12.12
CA GLN A 353 26.78 -22.02 -12.52
C GLN A 353 25.72 -22.19 -13.61
N HIS A 354 24.57 -21.56 -13.43
CA HIS A 354 23.43 -21.65 -14.36
C HIS A 354 22.87 -20.27 -14.69
N ALA A 355 22.37 -20.12 -15.92
CA ALA A 355 21.59 -18.95 -16.31
C ALA A 355 20.11 -19.21 -15.99
N VAL A 356 19.48 -18.25 -15.30
CA VAL A 356 18.04 -18.27 -14.98
C VAL A 356 17.38 -17.12 -15.74
N THR A 357 16.40 -17.45 -16.57
CA THR A 357 15.69 -16.47 -17.41
C THR A 357 14.20 -16.57 -17.15
N ALA A 358 13.53 -15.44 -16.95
CA ALA A 358 12.07 -15.39 -16.88
C ALA A 358 11.50 -14.84 -18.18
N VAL A 359 10.51 -15.52 -18.75
CA VAL A 359 9.86 -15.16 -20.01
C VAL A 359 8.36 -15.08 -19.80
N LEU A 360 7.79 -13.89 -20.00
CA LEU A 360 6.36 -13.68 -20.10
C LEU A 360 5.86 -14.18 -21.46
N LYS A 361 4.79 -14.97 -21.44
CA LYS A 361 3.95 -15.30 -22.59
C LYS A 361 2.64 -14.55 -22.45
N GLY A 362 2.27 -13.74 -23.44
CA GLY A 362 1.05 -12.95 -23.39
C GLY A 362 0.51 -12.59 -24.77
N GLY A 363 -0.64 -11.92 -24.79
CA GLY A 363 -1.34 -11.52 -26.01
C GLY A 363 -0.56 -10.54 -26.89
N SER A 364 0.42 -9.83 -26.32
CA SER A 364 1.35 -8.96 -27.06
C SER A 364 2.57 -9.71 -27.62
N GLY A 365 2.71 -11.01 -27.33
CA GLY A 365 3.85 -11.85 -27.67
C GLY A 365 4.76 -12.15 -26.48
N ASP A 366 5.89 -12.79 -26.76
CA ASP A 366 6.85 -13.19 -25.73
C ASP A 366 7.74 -12.01 -25.29
N LEU A 367 7.96 -11.87 -23.99
CA LEU A 367 8.85 -10.86 -23.41
C LEU A 367 9.80 -11.49 -22.39
N VAL A 368 11.11 -11.31 -22.58
CA VAL A 368 12.11 -11.66 -21.56
C VAL A 368 12.04 -10.62 -20.44
N LEU A 369 11.66 -11.05 -19.24
CA LEU A 369 11.51 -10.19 -18.06
C LEU A 369 12.86 -9.93 -17.37
N GLY A 370 13.84 -10.80 -17.58
CA GLY A 370 15.19 -10.65 -17.06
C GLY A 370 15.96 -11.95 -17.09
N GLN A 371 17.27 -11.85 -16.87
CA GLN A 371 18.17 -12.98 -16.75
C GLN A 371 19.15 -12.73 -15.61
N SER A 372 19.44 -13.77 -14.82
CA SER A 372 20.44 -13.75 -13.76
C SER A 372 21.28 -15.03 -13.76
N ARG A 373 22.41 -15.02 -13.03
CA ARG A 373 23.29 -16.18 -12.88
C ARG A 373 23.30 -16.68 -11.44
N VAL A 374 22.93 -17.93 -11.25
CA VAL A 374 22.95 -18.58 -9.93
C VAL A 374 24.00 -19.68 -9.85
N THR A 375 24.50 -19.94 -8.65
CA THR A 375 25.26 -21.16 -8.35
C THR A 375 24.30 -22.15 -7.72
N ILE A 376 24.25 -23.40 -8.19
CA ILE A 376 23.55 -24.51 -7.54
C ILE A 376 24.59 -25.36 -6.81
N ARG A 377 24.35 -25.62 -5.52
CA ARG A 377 25.21 -26.48 -4.69
C ARG A 377 24.78 -27.95 -4.77
N PRO A 378 25.73 -28.89 -4.61
CA PRO A 378 25.44 -30.32 -4.66
C PRO A 378 24.64 -30.84 -3.45
N GLU A 379 24.76 -30.21 -2.28
CA GLU A 379 24.15 -30.69 -1.05
C GLU A 379 23.26 -29.62 -0.40
N SER A 380 22.05 -30.03 0.02
CA SER A 380 21.17 -29.17 0.80
C SER A 380 21.72 -28.99 2.21
N VAL A 381 21.92 -27.73 2.61
CA VAL A 381 22.29 -27.37 4.00
C VAL A 381 21.32 -27.96 5.02
N ARG A 382 20.03 -28.11 4.65
CA ARG A 382 19.03 -28.71 5.54
C ARG A 382 19.16 -30.21 5.69
N ALA A 383 19.73 -30.89 4.70
CA ALA A 383 19.97 -32.34 4.74
C ALA A 383 21.20 -32.70 5.59
N ASP A 384 22.03 -31.73 5.96
CA ASP A 384 23.19 -31.92 6.84
C ASP A 384 22.72 -32.33 8.25
N ARG A 385 22.98 -33.59 8.60
CA ARG A 385 22.59 -34.18 9.89
C ARG A 385 23.34 -33.57 11.08
N ASP A 386 24.58 -33.14 10.90
CA ASP A 386 25.35 -32.49 11.98
C ASP A 386 24.81 -31.10 12.28
N ARG A 387 24.49 -30.32 11.24
CA ARG A 387 23.81 -29.04 11.40
C ARG A 387 22.46 -29.18 12.09
N GLN A 388 21.62 -30.13 11.65
CA GLN A 388 20.30 -30.36 12.27
C GLN A 388 20.41 -30.79 13.73
N ARG A 389 21.38 -31.65 14.08
CA ARG A 389 21.66 -32.03 15.47
C ARG A 389 22.05 -30.82 16.32
N ARG A 390 22.89 -29.92 15.80
CA ARG A 390 23.27 -28.69 16.50
C ARG A 390 22.05 -27.80 16.73
N LEU A 391 21.24 -27.55 15.69
CA LEU A 391 20.00 -26.76 15.81
C LEU A 391 19.04 -27.35 16.87
N ASP A 392 18.75 -28.65 16.79
CA ASP A 392 17.84 -29.32 17.73
C ASP A 392 18.28 -29.20 19.20
N ALA A 393 19.58 -29.19 19.45
CA ALA A 393 20.13 -29.02 20.79
C ALA A 393 19.91 -27.62 21.37
N LEU A 394 19.80 -26.60 20.51
CA LEU A 394 19.57 -25.20 20.91
C LEU A 394 18.09 -24.89 21.13
N LEU A 395 17.18 -25.64 20.50
CA LEU A 395 15.73 -25.37 20.59
C LEU A 395 15.17 -25.58 22.00
N ARG A 396 14.27 -24.69 22.42
CA ARG A 396 13.59 -24.70 23.71
C ARG A 396 12.09 -24.55 23.51
N CYS A 397 11.33 -25.38 24.25
CA CYS A 397 9.89 -25.36 24.16
C CYS A 397 9.32 -24.02 24.66
N PRO A 398 8.47 -23.32 23.88
CA PRO A 398 7.90 -22.05 24.30
C PRO A 398 7.02 -22.17 25.55
N ARG A 399 6.47 -23.37 25.82
CA ARG A 399 5.60 -23.63 26.98
C ARG A 399 6.33 -23.93 28.29
N CYS A 400 7.37 -24.76 28.24
CA CYS A 400 8.03 -25.27 29.46
C CYS A 400 9.56 -25.15 29.45
N ARG A 401 10.13 -24.53 28.41
CA ARG A 401 11.57 -24.38 28.16
C ARG A 401 12.35 -25.70 28.08
N GLY A 402 11.67 -26.85 28.03
CA GLY A 402 12.30 -28.17 27.86
C GLY A 402 12.83 -28.39 26.44
N GLY A 403 13.79 -29.30 26.30
CA GLY A 403 14.33 -29.70 24.98
C GLY A 403 13.38 -30.61 24.18
N PHE A 404 13.74 -30.83 22.93
CA PHE A 404 12.95 -31.62 21.97
C PHE A 404 13.56 -32.97 21.63
N VAL A 405 12.74 -33.84 21.04
CA VAL A 405 13.16 -35.02 20.26
C VAL A 405 12.60 -34.85 18.86
N ARG A 406 13.46 -35.06 17.85
CA ARG A 406 13.07 -34.99 16.44
C ARG A 406 12.47 -36.31 15.96
N GLY A 407 11.31 -36.21 15.33
CA GLY A 407 10.74 -37.26 14.46
C GLY A 407 10.89 -36.86 13.00
N ASP A 408 10.23 -37.61 12.11
CA ASP A 408 10.37 -37.44 10.65
C ASP A 408 9.80 -36.10 10.14
N ASP A 409 8.66 -35.65 10.70
CA ASP A 409 7.87 -34.49 10.26
C ASP A 409 7.51 -33.51 11.41
N ARG A 410 8.13 -33.69 12.58
CA ARG A 410 7.80 -32.91 13.79
C ARG A 410 8.88 -32.97 14.86
N LEU A 411 8.87 -32.00 15.76
CA LEU A 411 9.53 -32.09 17.07
C LEU A 411 8.52 -32.37 18.17
N VAL A 412 8.93 -33.12 19.20
CA VAL A 412 8.12 -33.37 20.40
C VAL A 412 8.89 -32.96 21.64
N CYS A 413 8.30 -32.06 22.44
CA CYS A 413 8.91 -31.60 23.68
C CYS A 413 8.99 -32.74 24.70
N ARG A 414 10.17 -32.95 25.29
CA ARG A 414 10.39 -33.99 26.32
C ARG A 414 9.65 -33.72 27.63
N GLY A 415 9.36 -32.45 27.92
CA GLY A 415 8.75 -32.03 29.19
C GLY A 415 7.22 -32.06 29.14
N CYS A 416 6.63 -31.27 28.23
CA CYS A 416 5.17 -31.09 28.18
C CYS A 416 4.48 -31.79 27.00
N GLY A 417 5.23 -32.48 26.13
CA GLY A 417 4.67 -33.18 24.97
C GLY A 417 4.18 -32.29 23.83
N LEU A 418 4.41 -30.97 23.89
CA LEU A 418 4.10 -30.04 22.80
C LEU A 418 4.74 -30.53 21.49
N ARG A 419 3.96 -30.51 20.41
CA ARG A 419 4.41 -30.93 19.08
C ARG A 419 4.59 -29.70 18.20
N ILE A 420 5.74 -29.61 17.54
CA ILE A 420 6.04 -28.55 16.58
C ILE A 420 6.06 -29.22 15.20
N PRO A 421 5.10 -28.91 14.31
CA PRO A 421 5.07 -29.49 12.97
C PRO A 421 6.15 -28.87 12.06
N THR A 422 6.42 -29.52 10.93
CA THR A 422 7.23 -28.96 9.85
C THR A 422 6.38 -28.57 8.64
N SER A 423 6.76 -27.50 7.94
CA SER A 423 6.19 -27.16 6.61
C SER A 423 6.62 -28.15 5.52
N GLU A 424 6.07 -28.01 4.32
CA GLU A 424 6.47 -28.77 3.13
C GLU A 424 7.97 -28.60 2.78
N TYR A 425 8.59 -27.49 3.19
CA TYR A 425 10.02 -27.22 2.99
C TYR A 425 10.88 -27.65 4.18
N GLY A 426 10.29 -28.22 5.23
CA GLY A 426 10.98 -28.67 6.44
C GLY A 426 11.19 -27.58 7.51
N THR A 427 10.53 -26.43 7.39
CA THR A 427 10.58 -25.33 8.37
C THR A 427 9.86 -25.72 9.66
N LEU A 428 10.48 -25.52 10.82
CA LEU A 428 9.85 -25.78 12.13
C LEU A 428 8.86 -24.66 12.49
N LEU A 429 7.59 -24.99 12.72
CA LEU A 429 6.52 -23.99 12.92
C LEU A 429 6.20 -23.80 14.42
N PHE A 430 6.93 -22.89 15.08
CA PHE A 430 6.74 -22.62 16.51
C PHE A 430 5.61 -21.64 16.81
N ASP A 431 5.27 -20.75 15.87
CA ASP A 431 4.20 -19.78 15.99
C ASP A 431 3.17 -19.96 14.88
N GLU A 432 1.99 -20.48 15.22
CA GLU A 432 0.90 -20.70 14.26
C GLU A 432 0.28 -19.39 13.74
N THR A 433 0.44 -18.28 14.45
CA THR A 433 -0.13 -16.97 14.08
C THR A 433 0.39 -16.49 12.73
N TYR A 434 1.70 -16.64 12.53
CA TYR A 434 2.39 -16.20 11.33
C TYR A 434 2.77 -17.37 10.40
N ALA A 435 2.95 -18.59 10.93
CA ALA A 435 3.23 -19.77 10.11
C ALA A 435 2.10 -20.12 9.13
N GLY A 436 0.86 -19.70 9.40
CA GLY A 436 -0.28 -19.85 8.49
C GLY A 436 -0.38 -18.79 7.40
N LEU A 437 0.45 -17.74 7.46
CA LEU A 437 0.48 -16.71 6.43
C LEU A 437 1.13 -17.25 5.16
N ASP A 438 0.48 -16.99 4.03
CA ASP A 438 1.01 -17.33 2.73
C ASP A 438 2.14 -16.36 2.36
N TRP A 439 3.37 -16.82 2.49
CA TRP A 439 4.58 -16.07 2.17
C TRP A 439 4.63 -15.62 0.69
N ARG A 440 3.83 -16.22 -0.19
CA ARG A 440 3.69 -15.78 -1.59
C ARG A 440 2.95 -14.44 -1.71
N LYS A 441 2.21 -14.05 -0.67
CA LYS A 441 1.50 -12.77 -0.58
C LYS A 441 2.31 -11.69 0.14
N SER A 442 3.40 -12.08 0.80
CA SER A 442 4.34 -11.13 1.39
C SER A 442 5.32 -10.67 0.33
N VAL A 443 5.44 -9.36 0.15
CA VAL A 443 6.53 -8.76 -0.64
C VAL A 443 7.82 -9.04 0.13
N SER A 444 8.41 -10.21 -0.07
CA SER A 444 9.65 -10.59 0.58
C SER A 444 10.81 -10.00 -0.20
N THR A 445 11.56 -9.13 0.46
CA THR A 445 12.83 -8.64 -0.05
C THR A 445 13.90 -9.69 0.26
N SER A 446 14.51 -10.23 -0.79
CA SER A 446 15.80 -10.91 -0.67
C SER A 446 16.85 -9.86 -0.94
N HIS A 447 17.17 -9.05 0.07
CA HIS A 447 18.26 -8.09 -0.05
C HIS A 447 19.59 -8.81 0.17
N ALA A 448 20.66 -8.30 -0.46
CA ALA A 448 21.99 -8.83 -0.17
C ALA A 448 22.37 -8.50 1.28
N TYR A 449 23.17 -9.36 1.90
CA TYR A 449 23.69 -9.07 3.23
C TYR A 449 24.53 -7.79 3.20
N PRO A 450 24.33 -6.86 4.14
CA PRO A 450 25.22 -5.72 4.29
C PRO A 450 26.64 -6.20 4.67
N PRO A 451 27.71 -5.45 4.33
CA PRO A 451 29.09 -5.88 4.57
C PRO A 451 29.38 -6.29 6.02
N MET A 452 28.84 -5.56 7.00
CA MET A 452 29.03 -5.89 8.43
C MET A 452 28.33 -7.19 8.83
N ALA A 453 27.16 -7.51 8.26
CA ALA A 453 26.54 -8.82 8.48
C ALA A 453 27.38 -9.95 7.88
N GLN A 454 27.97 -9.73 6.70
CA GLN A 454 28.88 -10.69 6.08
C GLN A 454 30.12 -10.92 6.95
N GLU A 455 30.70 -9.87 7.53
CA GLU A 455 31.81 -9.95 8.48
C GLU A 455 31.46 -10.79 9.70
N VAL A 456 30.29 -10.57 10.32
CA VAL A 456 29.81 -11.40 11.44
C VAL A 456 29.69 -12.87 11.06
N ILE A 457 29.10 -13.16 9.90
CA ILE A 457 28.93 -14.54 9.40
C ILE A 457 30.28 -15.23 9.17
N GLU A 458 31.25 -14.53 8.57
CA GLU A 458 32.58 -15.09 8.28
C GLU A 458 33.43 -15.25 9.55
N GLU A 459 33.42 -14.27 10.46
CA GLU A 459 34.12 -14.38 11.76
C GLU A 459 33.60 -15.55 12.59
N CYS A 460 32.30 -15.88 12.44
CA CYS A 460 31.63 -16.97 13.12
C CYS A 460 31.47 -18.24 12.26
N ARG A 461 32.31 -18.42 11.22
CA ARG A 461 32.22 -19.58 10.29
C ARG A 461 32.34 -20.96 10.94
N ASP A 462 33.08 -21.06 12.05
CA ASP A 462 33.24 -22.30 12.81
C ASP A 462 32.10 -22.52 13.83
N GLY A 463 31.27 -21.50 14.04
CA GLY A 463 30.17 -21.45 15.01
C GLY A 463 28.78 -21.63 14.38
N LEU A 464 27.75 -21.11 15.07
CA LEU A 464 26.43 -20.85 14.48
C LEU A 464 26.08 -19.37 14.62
N VAL A 465 25.53 -18.81 13.54
CA VAL A 465 24.95 -17.48 13.50
C VAL A 465 23.44 -17.59 13.41
N LEU A 466 22.70 -16.82 14.21
CA LEU A 466 21.26 -16.67 14.05
C LEU A 466 20.97 -15.46 13.18
N GLU A 467 20.18 -15.65 12.14
CA GLU A 467 19.59 -14.56 11.37
C GLU A 467 18.11 -14.41 11.77
N VAL A 468 17.74 -13.22 12.21
CA VAL A 468 16.38 -12.87 12.63
C VAL A 468 15.73 -12.06 11.52
N GLY A 469 14.55 -12.48 11.05
CA GLY A 469 13.87 -11.84 9.91
C GLY A 469 14.53 -12.21 8.58
N ALA A 470 14.86 -13.49 8.40
CA ALA A 470 15.70 -13.95 7.30
C ALA A 470 15.09 -13.82 5.89
N GLY A 471 13.76 -13.65 5.78
CA GLY A 471 13.09 -13.55 4.47
C GLY A 471 13.46 -14.70 3.52
N LEU A 472 13.85 -14.34 2.29
CA LEU A 472 14.25 -15.26 1.22
C LEU A 472 15.76 -15.22 0.92
N HIS A 473 16.62 -15.37 1.94
CA HIS A 473 18.06 -15.54 1.73
C HIS A 473 18.47 -16.99 1.45
N GLU A 474 19.56 -17.17 0.70
CA GLU A 474 20.17 -18.47 0.44
C GLU A 474 20.64 -19.14 1.74
N SER A 475 20.35 -20.43 1.91
CA SER A 475 20.71 -21.12 3.16
C SER A 475 22.21 -21.34 3.30
N LEU A 476 22.85 -20.78 4.33
CA LEU A 476 24.27 -20.97 4.61
C LEU A 476 24.49 -22.05 5.69
N GLY A 477 25.63 -22.75 5.63
CA GLY A 477 25.91 -23.90 6.50
C GLY A 477 25.93 -23.56 7.99
N ASN A 478 26.50 -22.41 8.35
CA ASN A 478 26.63 -21.93 9.72
C ASN A 478 25.54 -20.92 10.13
N VAL A 479 24.62 -20.55 9.24
CA VAL A 479 23.54 -19.59 9.56
C VAL A 479 22.24 -20.33 9.78
N VAL A 480 21.58 -20.11 10.92
CA VAL A 480 20.22 -20.57 11.22
C VAL A 480 19.26 -19.43 10.88
N GLN A 481 18.32 -19.67 9.98
CA GLN A 481 17.39 -18.66 9.49
C GLN A 481 16.08 -18.70 10.28
N LEU A 482 15.76 -17.62 10.99
CA LEU A 482 14.50 -17.42 11.71
C LEU A 482 13.68 -16.33 11.05
N ASP A 483 12.38 -16.57 10.88
CA ASP A 483 11.42 -15.57 10.42
C ASP A 483 10.05 -15.82 11.05
N ALA A 484 9.17 -14.83 11.11
CA ALA A 484 7.79 -15.07 11.51
C ALA A 484 7.04 -15.88 10.43
N ILE A 485 7.35 -15.64 9.16
CA ILE A 485 6.75 -16.28 8.00
C ILE A 485 7.59 -17.49 7.57
N ALA A 486 6.94 -18.61 7.22
CA ALA A 486 7.62 -19.85 6.87
C ALA A 486 8.03 -19.90 5.38
N TYR A 487 9.06 -19.13 5.00
CA TYR A 487 9.61 -19.18 3.64
C TYR A 487 10.31 -20.52 3.35
N PRO A 488 10.50 -20.89 2.07
CA PRO A 488 11.19 -22.13 1.70
C PRO A 488 12.62 -22.27 2.27
N THR A 489 13.29 -21.16 2.57
CA THR A 489 14.64 -21.11 3.13
C THR A 489 14.68 -20.87 4.65
N THR A 490 13.56 -20.58 5.33
CA THR A 490 13.47 -20.41 6.80
C THR A 490 13.61 -21.71 7.58
N ASP A 491 14.59 -21.85 8.48
CA ASP A 491 14.73 -23.05 9.32
C ASP A 491 13.67 -23.11 10.43
N VAL A 492 13.41 -21.97 11.07
CA VAL A 492 12.51 -21.83 12.23
C VAL A 492 11.54 -20.69 12.00
N SER A 493 10.24 -20.99 11.94
CA SER A 493 9.18 -19.97 11.94
C SER A 493 8.76 -19.65 13.38
N ALA A 494 9.04 -18.43 13.84
CA ALA A 494 8.74 -17.96 15.19
C ALA A 494 8.72 -16.43 15.30
N ASN A 495 8.05 -15.91 16.33
CA ASN A 495 8.10 -14.48 16.67
C ASN A 495 9.50 -14.08 17.20
N GLY A 496 10.12 -13.08 16.58
CA GLY A 496 11.42 -12.54 16.99
C GLY A 496 11.42 -11.91 18.40
N GLU A 497 10.26 -11.53 18.93
CA GLU A 497 10.11 -11.02 20.30
C GLU A 497 10.13 -12.14 21.37
N ALA A 498 10.09 -13.43 20.96
CA ALA A 498 10.13 -14.58 21.86
C ALA A 498 10.72 -15.82 21.14
N MET A 499 12.03 -15.84 20.95
CA MET A 499 12.71 -16.85 20.14
C MET A 499 12.82 -18.20 20.86
N PRO A 500 12.56 -19.34 20.17
CA PRO A 500 12.52 -20.67 20.78
C PRO A 500 13.92 -21.28 20.95
N PHE A 501 14.92 -20.49 21.34
CA PHE A 501 16.30 -20.94 21.56
C PHE A 501 16.71 -20.81 23.03
N ALA A 502 17.71 -21.60 23.43
CA ALA A 502 18.35 -21.45 24.73
C ALA A 502 19.12 -20.13 24.81
N ASP A 503 19.36 -19.67 26.04
CA ASP A 503 20.24 -18.52 26.28
C ASP A 503 21.66 -18.86 25.80
N GLU A 504 22.41 -17.85 25.34
CA GLU A 504 23.82 -17.98 24.95
C GLU A 504 24.10 -19.13 23.95
N SER A 505 23.25 -19.26 22.93
CA SER A 505 23.27 -20.34 21.96
C SER A 505 24.15 -20.07 20.74
N PHE A 506 24.22 -18.81 20.29
CA PHE A 506 24.81 -18.44 19.00
C PHE A 506 26.09 -17.63 19.17
N ASP A 507 27.06 -17.89 18.28
CA ASP A 507 28.33 -17.16 18.21
C ASP A 507 28.17 -15.77 17.57
N GLY A 508 27.17 -15.65 16.68
CA GLY A 508 26.73 -14.38 16.09
C GLY A 508 25.21 -14.28 16.02
N VAL A 509 24.66 -13.07 16.11
CA VAL A 509 23.23 -12.81 15.87
C VAL A 509 23.06 -11.58 14.99
N ILE A 510 22.34 -11.71 13.88
CA ILE A 510 22.13 -10.63 12.91
C ILE A 510 20.64 -10.37 12.69
N ALA A 511 20.27 -9.12 12.46
CA ALA A 511 18.94 -8.70 12.02
C ALA A 511 19.10 -7.63 10.92
N CYS A 512 18.77 -7.98 9.67
CA CYS A 512 18.90 -7.07 8.53
C CYS A 512 17.51 -6.66 8.06
N ASN A 513 17.25 -5.35 7.92
CA ASN A 513 15.99 -4.79 7.46
C ASN A 513 14.76 -5.35 8.19
N LEU A 514 14.85 -5.50 9.51
CA LEU A 514 13.80 -6.10 10.34
C LEU A 514 13.22 -5.11 11.36
N LEU A 515 14.05 -4.30 12.00
CA LEU A 515 13.65 -3.56 13.20
C LEU A 515 12.55 -2.51 12.90
N GLU A 516 12.50 -2.02 11.67
CA GLU A 516 11.43 -1.15 11.17
C GLU A 516 10.08 -1.87 11.03
N HIS A 517 10.08 -3.20 10.92
CA HIS A 517 8.89 -4.03 10.65
C HIS A 517 8.30 -4.70 11.89
N VAL A 518 8.84 -4.43 13.08
CA VAL A 518 8.35 -5.00 14.34
C VAL A 518 7.72 -3.95 15.24
N THR A 519 6.71 -4.35 16.02
CA THR A 519 6.01 -3.48 16.96
C THR A 519 6.87 -3.09 18.16
N SER A 520 7.82 -3.95 18.55
CA SER A 520 8.76 -3.68 19.64
C SER A 520 10.19 -4.06 19.24
N PRO A 521 10.95 -3.13 18.64
CA PRO A 521 12.37 -3.35 18.32
C PRO A 521 13.19 -3.71 19.57
N ALA A 522 12.84 -3.14 20.73
CA ALA A 522 13.49 -3.43 22.00
C ALA A 522 13.28 -4.88 22.46
N SER A 523 12.10 -5.47 22.25
CA SER A 523 11.86 -6.88 22.57
C SER A 523 12.73 -7.80 21.72
N VAL A 524 12.82 -7.52 20.41
CA VAL A 524 13.65 -8.30 19.47
C VAL A 524 15.13 -8.20 19.86
N VAL A 525 15.64 -6.99 20.11
CA VAL A 525 17.04 -6.78 20.50
C VAL A 525 17.37 -7.41 21.85
N ALA A 526 16.43 -7.42 22.81
CA ALA A 526 16.60 -8.15 24.07
C ALA A 526 16.72 -9.67 23.87
N GLU A 527 15.94 -10.25 22.95
CA GLU A 527 16.06 -11.65 22.56
C GLU A 527 17.36 -11.94 21.82
N MET A 528 17.79 -11.06 20.90
CA MET A 528 19.09 -11.17 20.23
C MET A 528 20.23 -11.23 21.26
N ARG A 529 20.21 -10.34 22.25
CA ARG A 529 21.15 -10.38 23.38
C ARG A 529 21.09 -11.69 24.15
N ARG A 530 19.88 -12.17 24.48
CA ARG A 530 19.69 -13.39 25.27
C ARG A 530 20.26 -14.62 24.56
N VAL A 531 20.04 -14.74 23.26
CA VAL A 531 20.47 -15.93 22.49
C VAL A 531 21.90 -15.82 21.99
N CYS A 532 22.49 -14.62 21.93
CA CYS A 532 23.91 -14.43 21.66
C CYS A 532 24.76 -14.87 22.87
N LYS A 533 25.86 -15.57 22.63
CA LYS A 533 26.84 -15.91 23.67
C LYS A 533 27.48 -14.64 24.24
N ILE A 534 27.90 -14.69 25.49
CA ILE A 534 28.76 -13.64 26.05
C ILE A 534 30.07 -13.58 25.24
N GLY A 535 30.39 -12.39 24.71
CA GLY A 535 31.51 -12.19 23.79
C GLY A 535 31.23 -12.55 22.32
N GLY A 536 30.01 -12.99 22.01
CA GLY A 536 29.54 -13.20 20.64
C GLY A 536 29.33 -11.90 19.87
N LYS A 537 29.17 -12.02 18.56
CA LYS A 537 28.98 -10.87 17.65
C LYS A 537 27.50 -10.56 17.48
N ILE A 538 27.14 -9.29 17.41
CA ILE A 538 25.76 -8.87 17.18
C ILE A 538 25.73 -7.76 16.14
N TYR A 539 24.80 -7.85 15.20
CA TYR A 539 24.58 -6.86 14.16
C TYR A 539 23.08 -6.61 13.97
N ALA A 540 22.72 -5.35 13.82
CA ALA A 540 21.39 -4.97 13.37
C ALA A 540 21.47 -3.70 12.53
N ASP A 541 20.62 -3.59 11.53
CA ASP A 541 20.35 -2.34 10.84
C ASP A 541 18.85 -2.02 10.83
N SER A 542 18.53 -0.80 10.40
CA SER A 542 17.16 -0.34 10.18
C SER A 542 17.15 0.86 9.24
N THR A 543 15.98 1.21 8.72
CA THR A 543 15.83 2.38 7.84
C THR A 543 15.77 3.70 8.61
N THR A 544 16.39 4.76 8.07
CA THR A 544 16.30 6.13 8.64
C THR A 544 15.37 7.03 7.83
N VAL A 545 15.65 7.21 6.54
CA VAL A 545 14.80 7.96 5.61
C VAL A 545 14.52 7.04 4.43
N HIS A 546 13.42 6.30 4.54
CA HIS A 546 12.93 5.39 3.52
C HIS A 546 11.46 5.68 3.28
N PRO A 547 10.97 5.63 2.04
CA PRO A 547 9.54 5.69 1.79
C PRO A 547 8.79 4.66 2.65
N TYR A 548 7.61 4.99 3.16
CA TYR A 548 6.79 4.00 3.86
C TYR A 548 6.58 2.78 2.96
N HIS A 549 6.93 1.59 3.45
CA HIS A 549 6.81 0.35 2.69
C HIS A 549 6.33 -0.74 3.64
N GLY A 550 5.26 -1.45 3.27
CA GLY A 550 4.56 -2.33 4.21
C GLY A 550 4.33 -3.70 3.61
N PHE A 551 4.98 -4.71 4.17
CA PHE A 551 4.32 -5.98 4.36
C PHE A 551 4.84 -6.68 5.64
N PRO A 552 3.96 -7.03 6.61
CA PRO A 552 2.61 -6.50 6.73
C PRO A 552 2.64 -5.01 7.11
N HIS A 553 3.68 -4.53 7.80
CA HIS A 553 3.72 -3.19 8.38
C HIS A 553 5.15 -2.63 8.47
N HIS A 554 5.28 -1.31 8.49
CA HIS A 554 6.50 -0.57 8.82
C HIS A 554 6.15 0.44 9.89
N TYR A 555 6.77 0.28 11.06
CA TYR A 555 6.45 0.96 12.30
C TYR A 555 7.42 2.11 12.61
N PHE A 556 8.72 1.89 12.42
CA PHE A 556 9.75 2.81 12.91
C PHE A 556 10.84 3.04 11.89
N ASN A 557 11.34 4.28 11.84
CA ASN A 557 12.60 4.61 11.23
C ASN A 557 13.62 4.97 12.32
N ALA A 558 14.73 4.26 12.40
CA ALA A 558 15.78 4.53 13.37
C ALA A 558 16.74 5.61 12.86
N THR A 559 17.08 6.56 13.72
CA THR A 559 18.27 7.39 13.53
C THR A 559 19.51 6.65 14.02
N GLU A 560 20.70 7.11 13.64
CA GLU A 560 21.98 6.58 14.15
C GLU A 560 22.02 6.50 15.69
N ASN A 561 21.61 7.59 16.37
CA ASN A 561 21.54 7.63 17.83
C ASN A 561 20.51 6.66 18.40
N GLY A 562 19.37 6.50 17.72
CA GLY A 562 18.31 5.59 18.15
C GLY A 562 18.75 4.14 18.08
N LEU A 563 19.40 3.75 16.97
CA LEU A 563 19.94 2.40 16.80
C LEU A 563 21.11 2.14 17.77
N ALA A 564 22.03 3.09 17.93
CA ALA A 564 23.13 2.96 18.89
C ALA A 564 22.60 2.73 20.32
N TRP A 565 21.69 3.59 20.79
CA TRP A 565 21.06 3.44 22.11
C TRP A 565 20.37 2.09 22.28
N LEU A 566 19.63 1.63 21.27
CA LEU A 566 18.94 0.35 21.32
C LEU A 566 19.92 -0.81 21.48
N MET A 567 20.98 -0.84 20.68
CA MET A 567 21.97 -1.92 20.71
C MET A 567 22.85 -1.89 21.97
N THR A 568 23.17 -0.71 22.52
CA THR A 568 23.98 -0.61 23.74
C THR A 568 23.15 -0.86 25.00
N GLU A 569 22.05 -0.12 25.20
CA GLU A 569 21.29 -0.15 26.46
C GLU A 569 20.42 -1.39 26.58
N VAL A 570 19.75 -1.80 25.50
CA VAL A 570 18.91 -3.00 25.49
C VAL A 570 19.73 -4.22 25.10
N GLY A 571 20.46 -4.12 24.00
CA GLY A 571 21.27 -5.21 23.45
C GLY A 571 22.52 -5.55 24.26
N GLY A 572 22.96 -4.67 25.17
CA GLY A 572 24.15 -4.91 25.99
C GLY A 572 25.44 -5.04 25.17
N ALA A 573 25.44 -4.47 23.95
CA ALA A 573 26.56 -4.54 23.02
C ALA A 573 27.48 -3.32 23.16
N GLU A 574 28.76 -3.51 22.84
CA GLU A 574 29.71 -2.42 22.62
C GLU A 574 29.91 -2.26 21.10
N GLY A 575 29.77 -1.04 20.58
CA GLY A 575 29.90 -0.77 19.15
C GLY A 575 29.50 0.65 18.75
N THR A 576 29.49 0.90 17.45
CA THR A 576 29.05 2.17 16.83
C THR A 576 27.90 1.90 15.87
N ALA A 577 27.02 2.88 15.71
CA ALA A 577 26.07 2.93 14.60
C ALA A 577 26.58 3.94 13.58
N GLU A 578 26.43 3.65 12.30
CA GLU A 578 26.87 4.53 11.21
C GLU A 578 25.76 4.68 10.18
N SER A 579 25.53 5.92 9.75
CA SER A 579 24.58 6.23 8.68
C SER A 579 25.12 5.80 7.31
N ALA A 580 24.30 5.08 6.53
CA ALA A 580 24.64 4.67 5.18
C ALA A 580 24.66 5.85 4.18
N ASP A 581 25.20 5.61 2.98
CA ASP A 581 25.31 6.60 1.90
C ASP A 581 23.94 7.11 1.40
N ALA A 582 23.80 8.44 1.34
CA ALA A 582 22.53 9.10 1.01
C ALA A 582 22.03 8.89 -0.43
N ARG A 583 22.84 8.41 -1.38
CA ARG A 583 22.45 8.23 -2.78
C ARG A 583 21.25 7.31 -2.92
N THR A 584 21.20 6.23 -2.14
CA THR A 584 20.09 5.28 -2.15
C THR A 584 18.79 5.95 -1.67
N THR A 585 18.85 6.67 -0.55
CA THR A 585 17.71 7.44 -0.03
C THR A 585 17.19 8.46 -1.04
N ILE A 586 18.08 9.28 -1.62
CA ILE A 586 17.69 10.30 -2.61
C ILE A 586 17.00 9.64 -3.81
N ARG A 587 17.59 8.56 -4.34
CA ARG A 587 17.01 7.80 -5.45
C ARG A 587 15.61 7.29 -5.09
N LEU A 588 15.46 6.63 -3.93
CA LEU A 588 14.19 6.03 -3.51
C LEU A 588 13.09 7.07 -3.29
N VAL A 589 13.42 8.18 -2.63
CA VAL A 589 12.48 9.29 -2.40
C VAL A 589 12.03 9.91 -3.72
N LEU A 590 12.97 10.26 -4.62
CA LEU A 590 12.62 10.85 -5.91
C LEU A 590 11.82 9.89 -6.80
N GLN A 591 12.21 8.62 -6.85
CA GLN A 591 11.50 7.60 -7.64
C GLN A 591 10.08 7.36 -7.10
N SER A 592 9.92 7.26 -5.78
CA SER A 592 8.62 7.07 -5.16
C SER A 592 7.71 8.28 -5.37
N TRP A 593 8.27 9.49 -5.27
CA TRP A 593 7.54 10.72 -5.52
C TRP A 593 7.07 10.82 -6.98
N LEU A 594 7.98 10.61 -7.94
CA LEU A 594 7.65 10.60 -9.38
C LEU A 594 6.63 9.51 -9.74
N GLY A 595 6.80 8.29 -9.22
CA GLY A 595 5.88 7.18 -9.47
C GLY A 595 4.46 7.43 -8.95
N SER A 596 4.35 8.23 -7.89
CA SER A 596 3.09 8.58 -7.25
C SER A 596 2.29 9.68 -7.95
N MET A 597 2.88 10.39 -8.93
CA MET A 597 2.20 11.45 -9.67
C MET A 597 1.18 10.87 -10.66
N GLU A 598 -0.07 11.29 -10.51
CA GLU A 598 -1.18 10.85 -11.36
C GLU A 598 -1.18 11.52 -12.74
N ASP A 599 -0.76 12.77 -12.81
CA ASP A 599 -0.72 13.55 -14.04
C ASP A 599 0.57 13.27 -14.83
N ASP A 600 0.40 12.71 -16.02
CA ASP A 600 1.53 12.29 -16.86
C ASP A 600 2.35 13.49 -17.37
N ALA A 601 1.72 14.64 -17.61
CA ALA A 601 2.39 15.86 -18.05
C ALA A 601 3.26 16.47 -16.95
N THR A 602 2.72 16.61 -15.73
CA THR A 602 3.49 17.02 -14.54
C THR A 602 4.62 16.04 -14.27
N ARG A 603 4.37 14.72 -14.31
CA ARG A 603 5.42 13.72 -14.08
C ARG A 603 6.56 13.84 -15.10
N ALA A 604 6.24 14.01 -16.39
CA ALA A 604 7.23 14.22 -17.44
C ALA A 604 8.03 15.51 -17.23
N SER A 605 7.33 16.61 -16.92
CA SER A 605 7.96 17.90 -16.62
C SER A 605 8.93 17.81 -15.43
N VAL A 606 8.52 17.17 -14.33
CA VAL A 606 9.38 16.99 -13.15
C VAL A 606 10.56 16.08 -13.46
N ALA A 607 10.37 15.02 -14.24
CA ALA A 607 11.45 14.11 -14.63
C ALA A 607 12.55 14.79 -15.46
N GLU A 608 12.22 15.84 -16.20
CA GLU A 608 13.17 16.65 -17.00
C GLU A 608 13.74 17.85 -16.23
N THR A 609 13.16 18.19 -15.07
CA THR A 609 13.59 19.34 -14.26
C THR A 609 14.93 19.07 -13.58
N ARG A 610 15.85 20.05 -13.62
CA ARG A 610 17.12 19.93 -12.88
C ARG A 610 16.85 20.01 -11.39
N ILE A 611 17.61 19.24 -10.60
CA ILE A 611 17.44 19.20 -9.13
C ILE A 611 17.51 20.61 -8.50
N GLY A 612 18.40 21.49 -8.97
CA GLY A 612 18.50 22.86 -8.47
C GLY A 612 17.23 23.69 -8.71
N ASP A 613 16.66 23.59 -9.90
CA ASP A 613 15.44 24.30 -10.29
C ASP A 613 14.23 23.77 -9.49
N LEU A 614 14.18 22.45 -9.29
CA LEU A 614 13.16 21.82 -8.47
C LEU A 614 13.23 22.28 -7.00
N VAL A 615 14.44 22.34 -6.42
CA VAL A 615 14.62 22.86 -5.06
C VAL A 615 14.20 24.32 -4.97
N GLY A 616 14.55 25.15 -5.97
CA GLY A 616 14.12 26.54 -6.04
C GLY A 616 12.59 26.68 -6.06
N LEU A 617 11.91 25.89 -6.89
CA LEU A 617 10.45 25.84 -6.97
C LEU A 617 9.81 25.43 -5.63
N LEU A 618 10.37 24.43 -4.96
CA LEU A 618 9.86 23.94 -3.67
C LEU A 618 10.08 24.93 -2.52
N GLN A 619 11.12 25.77 -2.61
CA GLN A 619 11.41 26.83 -1.64
C GLN A 619 10.59 28.10 -1.88
N THR A 620 10.39 28.46 -3.16
CA THR A 620 9.74 29.70 -3.58
C THR A 620 8.66 29.41 -4.62
N PRO A 621 7.44 29.01 -4.20
CA PRO A 621 6.36 28.61 -5.11
C PRO A 621 5.90 29.69 -6.10
N ALA A 622 6.25 30.95 -5.84
CA ALA A 622 5.78 32.12 -6.57
C ALA A 622 6.22 32.16 -8.05
N GLU A 623 7.31 31.47 -8.42
CA GLU A 623 7.83 31.49 -9.79
C GLU A 623 7.03 30.60 -10.76
N ASN A 624 6.37 29.54 -10.25
CA ASN A 624 5.47 28.70 -11.05
C ASN A 624 4.39 28.04 -10.16
N PRO A 625 3.35 28.80 -9.77
CA PRO A 625 2.33 28.34 -8.82
C PRO A 625 1.57 27.10 -9.31
N ALA A 626 1.26 27.04 -10.61
CA ALA A 626 0.51 25.94 -11.21
C ALA A 626 1.31 24.62 -11.18
N LEU A 627 2.61 24.68 -11.49
CA LEU A 627 3.46 23.49 -11.38
C LEU A 627 3.57 23.07 -9.91
N TYR A 628 3.84 24.01 -9.00
CA TYR A 628 3.95 23.73 -7.56
C TYR A 628 2.70 23.05 -6.98
N GLU A 629 1.51 23.53 -7.33
CA GLU A 629 0.25 22.92 -6.87
C GLU A 629 0.09 21.48 -7.42
N SER A 630 0.45 21.27 -8.70
CA SER A 630 0.38 19.94 -9.31
C SER A 630 1.36 18.92 -8.70
N LEU A 631 2.45 19.37 -8.06
CA LEU A 631 3.40 18.50 -7.35
C LEU A 631 2.76 17.75 -6.17
N GLY A 632 1.65 18.30 -5.64
CA GLY A 632 0.87 17.71 -4.55
C GLY A 632 -0.20 16.72 -4.99
N ASP A 633 -0.48 16.59 -6.29
CA ASP A 633 -1.48 15.65 -6.82
C ASP A 633 -0.92 14.22 -6.90
N LEU A 634 -0.67 13.67 -5.71
CA LEU A 634 -0.18 12.31 -5.51
C LEU A 634 -1.33 11.35 -5.24
N SER A 635 -1.16 10.11 -5.71
CA SER A 635 -2.03 8.99 -5.38
C SER A 635 -2.20 8.82 -3.85
N PRO A 636 -3.29 8.21 -3.36
CA PRO A 636 -3.49 7.97 -1.93
C PRO A 636 -2.34 7.22 -1.25
N LEU A 637 -1.74 6.26 -1.97
CA LEU A 637 -0.55 5.54 -1.52
C LEU A 637 0.67 6.47 -1.50
N GLY A 638 0.87 7.25 -2.57
CA GLY A 638 1.96 8.20 -2.69
C GLY A 638 2.04 9.24 -1.57
N ARG A 639 0.88 9.73 -1.10
CA ARG A 639 0.81 10.65 0.06
C ARG A 639 1.33 10.02 1.35
N ARG A 640 1.27 8.69 1.47
CA ARG A 640 1.78 7.94 2.62
C ARG A 640 3.24 7.54 2.46
N LEU A 641 3.77 7.48 1.23
CA LEU A 641 5.14 7.05 0.98
C LEU A 641 6.16 8.03 1.55
N ILE A 642 5.97 9.35 1.43
CA ILE A 642 6.97 10.34 1.83
C ILE A 642 6.33 11.45 2.69
N PRO A 643 5.77 11.12 3.87
CA PRO A 643 5.14 12.12 4.70
C PRO A 643 6.21 12.99 5.39
N PRO A 644 6.05 14.32 5.46
CA PRO A 644 6.97 15.16 6.22
C PRO A 644 6.83 14.97 7.73
N LYS A 645 5.66 14.47 8.18
CA LYS A 645 5.35 14.15 9.57
C LYS A 645 4.15 13.20 9.64
N VAL A 646 4.12 12.35 10.66
CA VAL A 646 2.93 11.60 11.08
C VAL A 646 2.45 12.21 12.40
N MET A 647 1.15 12.49 12.52
CA MET A 647 0.56 13.15 13.68
C MET A 647 -0.55 12.30 14.27
N PHE A 648 -0.51 12.11 15.59
CA PHE A 648 -1.60 11.51 16.35
C PHE A 648 -2.21 12.58 17.26
N GLY A 649 -3.50 12.82 17.10
CA GLY A 649 -4.30 13.64 18.00
C GLY A 649 -5.47 12.81 18.52
N GLY A 650 -5.63 12.73 19.83
CA GLY A 650 -6.67 11.92 20.44
C GLY A 650 -6.94 12.31 21.87
N THR A 651 -8.08 11.86 22.39
CA THR A 651 -8.43 12.01 23.79
C THR A 651 -8.01 10.74 24.52
N ARG A 652 -7.22 10.89 25.58
CA ARG A 652 -6.86 9.77 26.47
C ARG A 652 -8.15 9.22 27.10
N LEU A 653 -8.53 8.00 26.75
CA LEU A 653 -9.79 7.40 27.21
C LEU A 653 -9.70 6.78 28.61
N ARG A 654 -8.48 6.55 29.14
CA ARG A 654 -8.16 6.17 30.54
C ARG A 654 -6.74 6.58 30.92
#